data_AF-A0A3D4Z4D5-F1
#
_entry.id   AF-A0A3D4Z4D5-F1
#
_cell.length_a   1.000
_cell.length_b   1.000
_cell.length_c   1.000
_cell.angle_alpha   90.00
_cell.angle_beta   90.00
_cell.angle_gamma   90.00
#
_symmetry.space_group_name_H-M   'P 1'
#
loop_
_entity.id
_entity.type
_entity.pdbx_description
1 polymer ?
#
loop_
_entity_poly.entity_id
_entity_poly.type
_entity_poly.pdbx_seq_one_letter_code
_entity_poly.pdbx_strand_id
1 'polypeptide(L)'
;MKRFLTLALSFLSIIILSVPGSSWAVDCTVDNSSDADPGSLRDCIGQADSDGDVVTIASSVTAPITLTSGDLVINAGISIQGAGSTVSVIDGSGNNNQRIFSIAASAVSRTINISGVALQGASPSTDAGAAIFVGINNTLNLSNCLLEDNTSGLDGGAVYADSDTGLNVDHCEFRNNAAINGTNGGAIYSEGRLFIYDTLFAFNSTEDTLLGKGGALYLPNGSEGEIYNSTFLSNTADGAGGAIYFESVGHDLTIDNSTFDHNIANQLRGGAIHHERGNLLVTFTNFFNNHALADAGGAVQTTRPAIIDSCLFVGNSANDTGGALHNDGPLNLSNSLFDSNVADGANGGALTIDFPAEVQNCTFVSNLALVSTTVPGRGGRGGAVYVDNGPSTLVNSTFFGNFAEGNGGGLYFETGTEVVTVNNLTIASNTAEGSAGGIYNDGSDEINLANTIIAGNIDVNGDPDCFNSGSMNAIAPLLIQNQNNDCNVASNPGPVVNDDPLLASALAPNGGPGIGRDAVSPTLTVALTDTSPALDVGDDATCEPADQRGTVRQLQGAHCDLGAYEFGPSADLSDLSLDFGEQAVDTVSTAQIVTLTNPGQAPLLIFDISLLGTDAGDFTVSHNCGTSLAAGAACSIVIQFTPHSEGNKFAGIVVDSSANVQAIQLSGVGVTAPPQPSPTPGGNGGGNPSPGDGGVPGDKSLTGGGCSLTADAKVGVDFVAFFLMASMVAGLWMLRSRSHG
;
A
#
# COMPACT_ATOMS: atom_id res chain seq x y z
N MET A 1 -69.09 65.26 42.95
CA MET A 1 -67.86 66.06 43.11
C MET A 1 -66.98 65.77 41.89
N LYS A 2 -67.10 66.59 40.83
CA LYS A 2 -66.03 67.39 40.16
C LYS A 2 -64.77 66.57 39.78
N ARG A 3 -64.25 66.49 38.54
CA ARG A 3 -64.53 67.07 37.20
C ARG A 3 -63.60 66.35 36.17
N PHE A 4 -64.11 66.05 34.96
CA PHE A 4 -63.51 66.09 33.59
C PHE A 4 -62.10 65.46 33.34
N LEU A 5 -61.82 64.67 32.28
CA LEU A 5 -61.97 64.97 30.84
C LEU A 5 -61.70 63.70 29.96
N THR A 6 -62.66 63.34 29.09
CA THR A 6 -62.60 62.93 27.65
C THR A 6 -61.45 62.01 27.14
N LEU A 7 -61.66 60.72 26.79
CA LEU A 7 -62.26 60.06 25.59
C LEU A 7 -61.21 59.51 24.57
N ALA A 8 -61.28 58.18 24.31
CA ALA A 8 -61.11 57.43 23.04
C ALA A 8 -59.75 57.50 22.28
N LEU A 9 -59.21 56.50 21.56
CA LEU A 9 -59.52 55.17 20.96
C LEU A 9 -58.12 54.48 20.83
N SER A 10 -57.86 53.16 20.73
CA SER A 10 -58.09 52.23 19.63
C SER A 10 -57.17 50.99 19.78
N PHE A 11 -57.66 49.82 19.34
CA PHE A 11 -56.95 48.62 18.84
C PHE A 11 -55.80 47.98 19.67
N LEU A 12 -56.11 46.81 20.23
CA LEU A 12 -55.15 45.81 20.70
C LEU A 12 -54.72 44.94 19.50
N SER A 13 -53.59 45.27 18.88
CA SER A 13 -52.89 44.41 17.94
C SER A 13 -52.03 43.43 18.72
N ILE A 14 -52.31 42.13 18.60
CA ILE A 14 -51.42 41.07 19.07
C ILE A 14 -50.16 41.14 18.20
N ILE A 15 -49.07 41.63 18.79
CA ILE A 15 -47.73 41.48 18.23
C ILE A 15 -47.37 40.01 18.43
N ILE A 16 -47.46 39.24 17.36
CA ILE A 16 -46.74 37.97 17.24
C ILE A 16 -45.27 38.36 17.20
N LEU A 17 -44.58 38.17 18.32
CA LEU A 17 -43.12 38.07 18.31
C LEU A 17 -42.81 36.86 17.42
N SER A 18 -42.33 37.12 16.20
CA SER A 18 -41.64 36.11 15.40
C SER A 18 -40.36 35.75 16.15
N VAL A 19 -40.41 34.64 16.87
CA VAL A 19 -39.21 33.88 17.20
C VAL A 19 -38.57 33.54 15.84
N PRO A 20 -37.25 33.78 15.62
CA PRO A 20 -36.58 33.21 14.47
C PRO A 20 -36.86 31.70 14.52
N GLY A 21 -37.54 31.18 13.50
CA GLY A 21 -37.80 29.76 13.41
C GLY A 21 -36.46 29.04 13.53
N SER A 22 -36.34 28.12 14.48
CA SER A 22 -35.52 26.95 14.26
C SER A 22 -36.03 26.32 12.96
N SER A 23 -35.30 26.47 11.85
CA SER A 23 -35.57 25.68 10.66
C SER A 23 -35.42 24.23 11.08
N TRP A 24 -36.49 23.46 10.89
CA TRP A 24 -36.40 22.01 10.99
C TRP A 24 -35.63 21.56 9.76
N ALA A 25 -34.81 20.52 9.90
CA ALA A 25 -34.13 19.94 8.74
C ALA A 25 -35.13 19.66 7.62
N VAL A 26 -34.84 20.15 6.42
CA VAL A 26 -35.64 19.89 5.22
C VAL A 26 -35.12 18.62 4.58
N ASP A 27 -35.99 17.60 4.56
CA ASP A 27 -35.78 16.40 3.76
C ASP A 27 -36.46 16.60 2.39
N CYS A 28 -35.67 16.78 1.34
CA CYS A 28 -36.19 16.89 -0.03
C CYS A 28 -35.91 15.60 -0.82
N THR A 29 -36.92 15.11 -1.54
CA THR A 29 -36.76 13.94 -2.43
C THR A 29 -36.81 14.39 -3.88
N VAL A 30 -35.73 14.11 -4.63
CA VAL A 30 -35.67 14.31 -6.08
C VAL A 30 -36.48 13.21 -6.75
N ASP A 31 -37.51 13.59 -7.51
CA ASP A 31 -38.47 12.64 -8.11
C ASP A 31 -38.45 12.61 -9.64
N ASN A 32 -37.62 13.45 -10.27
CA ASN A 32 -37.45 13.53 -11.70
C ASN A 32 -36.00 13.86 -12.10
N SER A 33 -35.69 13.67 -13.38
CA SER A 33 -34.36 13.89 -13.96
C SER A 33 -34.22 15.23 -14.68
N SER A 34 -35.18 16.15 -14.51
CA SER A 34 -35.07 17.50 -15.09
C SER A 34 -34.04 18.32 -14.32
N ASP A 35 -33.46 19.32 -14.97
CA ASP A 35 -32.43 20.18 -14.39
C ASP A 35 -32.98 21.25 -13.42
N ALA A 36 -34.17 21.81 -13.69
CA ALA A 36 -34.69 22.96 -12.93
C ALA A 36 -36.21 22.95 -12.69
N ASP A 37 -36.90 21.86 -13.03
CA ASP A 37 -38.33 21.72 -12.73
C ASP A 37 -38.56 21.48 -11.23
N PRO A 38 -39.75 21.76 -10.68
CA PRO A 38 -40.09 21.35 -9.31
C PRO A 38 -39.82 19.85 -9.10
N GLY A 39 -39.23 19.49 -7.96
CA GLY A 39 -38.83 18.11 -7.65
C GLY A 39 -37.51 17.66 -8.31
N SER A 40 -36.84 18.53 -9.06
CA SER A 40 -35.48 18.29 -9.57
C SER A 40 -34.43 18.36 -8.46
N LEU A 41 -33.22 17.87 -8.76
CA LEU A 41 -32.06 17.99 -7.87
C LEU A 41 -31.76 19.46 -7.52
N ARG A 42 -31.82 20.35 -8.51
CA ARG A 42 -31.58 21.78 -8.31
C ARG A 42 -32.63 22.43 -7.42
N ASP A 43 -33.90 22.08 -7.61
CA ASP A 43 -34.99 22.54 -6.76
C ASP A 43 -34.78 22.08 -5.30
N CYS A 44 -34.46 20.79 -5.11
CA CYS A 44 -34.19 20.26 -3.78
C CYS A 44 -32.98 20.89 -3.09
N ILE A 45 -31.86 21.10 -3.81
CA ILE A 45 -30.70 21.80 -3.25
C ILE A 45 -31.05 23.26 -2.90
N GLY A 46 -31.90 23.92 -3.70
CA GLY A 46 -32.39 25.26 -3.39
C GLY A 46 -33.27 25.33 -2.14
N GLN A 47 -33.89 24.22 -1.75
CA GLN A 47 -34.70 24.09 -0.53
C GLN A 47 -33.87 23.69 0.69
N ALA A 48 -32.75 22.99 0.49
CA ALA A 48 -31.81 22.56 1.53
C ALA A 48 -30.86 23.71 1.90
N ASP A 49 -31.37 24.74 2.58
CA ASP A 49 -30.67 25.98 2.89
C ASP A 49 -30.05 26.03 4.30
N SER A 50 -30.22 24.97 5.09
CA SER A 50 -29.79 24.88 6.48
C SER A 50 -28.80 23.72 6.71
N ASP A 51 -27.85 23.91 7.62
CA ASP A 51 -26.89 22.85 7.98
C ASP A 51 -27.65 21.65 8.60
N GLY A 52 -27.41 20.46 8.08
CA GLY A 52 -28.07 19.22 8.47
C GLY A 52 -29.21 18.76 7.54
N ASP A 53 -29.59 19.57 6.54
CA ASP A 53 -30.61 19.19 5.56
C ASP A 53 -30.18 18.00 4.68
N VAL A 54 -31.16 17.23 4.21
CA VAL A 54 -30.93 16.02 3.42
C VAL A 54 -31.67 16.09 2.08
N VAL A 55 -30.94 15.85 1.00
CA VAL A 55 -31.45 15.69 -0.36
C VAL A 55 -31.30 14.24 -0.79
N THR A 56 -32.40 13.54 -1.01
CA THR A 56 -32.41 12.14 -1.44
C THR A 56 -32.83 12.02 -2.90
N ILE A 57 -32.02 11.38 -3.73
CA ILE A 57 -32.41 11.04 -5.11
C ILE A 57 -33.20 9.73 -5.07
N ALA A 58 -34.47 9.79 -5.43
CA ALA A 58 -35.31 8.61 -5.42
C ALA A 58 -34.78 7.55 -6.40
N SER A 59 -34.83 6.28 -6.00
CA SER A 59 -34.40 5.16 -6.85
C SER A 59 -35.22 5.01 -8.14
N SER A 60 -36.35 5.71 -8.26
CA SER A 60 -37.15 5.80 -9.49
C SER A 60 -36.56 6.76 -10.52
N VAL A 61 -35.64 7.65 -10.14
CA VAL A 61 -34.93 8.55 -11.05
C VAL A 61 -33.76 7.77 -11.66
N THR A 62 -34.05 7.05 -12.73
CA THR A 62 -33.07 6.18 -13.41
C THR A 62 -32.45 6.80 -14.66
N ALA A 63 -32.99 7.94 -15.12
CA ALA A 63 -32.40 8.70 -16.21
C ALA A 63 -31.35 9.68 -15.64
N PRO A 64 -30.22 9.92 -16.33
CA PRO A 64 -29.24 10.90 -15.91
C PRO A 64 -29.86 12.29 -15.71
N ILE A 65 -29.46 12.96 -14.64
CA ILE A 65 -29.80 14.36 -14.38
C ILE A 65 -28.79 15.22 -15.14
N THR A 66 -29.08 15.52 -16.41
CA THR A 66 -28.21 16.32 -17.26
C THR A 66 -28.35 17.81 -16.94
N LEU A 67 -27.26 18.45 -16.52
CA LEU A 67 -27.24 19.85 -16.14
C LEU A 67 -27.08 20.76 -17.37
N THR A 68 -27.97 21.75 -17.49
CA THR A 68 -28.00 22.70 -18.60
C THR A 68 -28.04 24.17 -18.15
N SER A 69 -28.32 24.39 -16.86
CA SER A 69 -28.60 25.70 -16.26
C SER A 69 -27.49 26.20 -15.33
N GLY A 70 -26.26 25.69 -15.45
CA GLY A 70 -25.13 26.09 -14.63
C GLY A 70 -24.91 25.20 -13.39
N ASP A 71 -23.86 25.48 -12.63
CA ASP A 71 -23.46 24.72 -11.45
C ASP A 71 -24.61 24.54 -10.44
N LEU A 72 -24.59 23.43 -9.69
CA LEU A 72 -25.38 23.24 -8.48
C LEU A 72 -24.63 23.88 -7.30
N VAL A 73 -25.08 25.06 -6.87
CA VAL A 73 -24.42 25.84 -5.80
C VAL A 73 -24.89 25.36 -4.43
N ILE A 74 -23.95 24.96 -3.58
CA ILE A 74 -24.20 24.51 -2.20
C ILE A 74 -23.70 25.60 -1.24
N ASN A 75 -24.62 26.11 -0.41
CA ASN A 75 -24.37 27.21 0.53
C ASN A 75 -24.63 26.84 2.00
N ALA A 76 -24.79 25.55 2.30
CA ALA A 76 -25.04 25.00 3.63
C ALA A 76 -24.41 23.59 3.75
N GLY A 77 -24.19 23.13 4.98
CA GLY A 77 -23.70 21.79 5.27
C GLY A 77 -24.80 20.74 5.12
N ILE A 78 -25.03 20.26 3.90
CA ILE A 78 -26.13 19.34 3.55
C ILE A 78 -25.62 17.94 3.24
N SER A 79 -26.53 16.97 3.20
CA SER A 79 -26.24 15.60 2.73
C SER A 79 -27.02 15.27 1.45
N ILE A 80 -26.32 14.85 0.40
CA ILE A 80 -26.90 14.39 -0.87
C ILE A 80 -26.73 12.87 -0.97
N GLN A 81 -27.85 12.15 -1.04
CA GLN A 81 -27.87 10.69 -1.01
C GLN A 81 -28.51 10.14 -2.29
N GLY A 82 -27.71 9.43 -3.09
CA GLY A 82 -28.18 8.70 -4.26
C GLY A 82 -28.58 7.26 -3.94
N ALA A 83 -29.25 6.63 -4.90
CA ALA A 83 -29.68 5.23 -4.83
C ALA A 83 -28.56 4.23 -5.24
N GLY A 84 -27.31 4.70 -5.34
CA GLY A 84 -26.16 3.97 -5.85
C GLY A 84 -25.60 4.64 -7.12
N SER A 85 -24.28 4.65 -7.27
CA SER A 85 -23.59 5.37 -8.36
C SER A 85 -24.00 4.92 -9.77
N THR A 86 -24.41 3.67 -9.93
CA THR A 86 -24.93 3.13 -11.21
C THR A 86 -26.37 3.54 -11.53
N VAL A 87 -27.09 4.14 -10.58
CA VAL A 87 -28.49 4.56 -10.71
C VAL A 87 -28.59 6.08 -10.70
N SER A 88 -28.01 6.73 -9.69
CA SER A 88 -28.10 8.18 -9.50
C SER A 88 -26.95 8.88 -10.22
N VAL A 89 -27.14 9.11 -11.51
CA VAL A 89 -26.17 9.79 -12.38
C VAL A 89 -26.49 11.29 -12.49
N ILE A 90 -25.49 12.14 -12.21
CA ILE A 90 -25.53 13.58 -12.41
C ILE A 90 -24.49 13.94 -13.47
N ASP A 91 -24.96 14.49 -14.59
CA ASP A 91 -24.18 14.63 -15.81
C ASP A 91 -23.97 16.12 -16.15
N GLY A 92 -22.72 16.57 -16.09
CA GLY A 92 -22.31 17.94 -16.40
C GLY A 92 -22.17 18.25 -17.89
N SER A 93 -22.31 17.26 -18.79
CA SER A 93 -22.06 17.43 -20.22
C SER A 93 -23.13 18.24 -20.98
N GLY A 94 -24.26 18.54 -20.34
CA GLY A 94 -25.33 19.34 -20.95
C GLY A 94 -24.92 20.78 -21.29
N ASN A 95 -23.81 21.26 -20.71
CA ASN A 95 -23.14 22.48 -21.08
C ASN A 95 -21.62 22.28 -21.01
N ASN A 96 -20.94 22.29 -22.16
CA ASN A 96 -19.49 22.02 -22.34
C ASN A 96 -18.54 23.02 -21.65
N ASN A 97 -19.01 23.78 -20.66
CA ASN A 97 -18.23 24.71 -19.86
C ASN A 97 -18.86 24.90 -18.48
N GLN A 98 -19.15 23.80 -17.78
CA GLN A 98 -19.88 23.81 -16.52
C GLN A 98 -19.27 22.82 -15.52
N ARG A 99 -19.33 23.18 -14.24
CA ARG A 99 -19.12 22.23 -13.14
C ARG A 99 -20.42 21.54 -12.75
N ILE A 100 -20.32 20.44 -12.01
CA ILE A 100 -21.49 19.83 -11.37
C ILE A 100 -21.82 20.57 -10.07
N PHE A 101 -20.93 20.52 -9.07
CA PHE A 101 -21.13 21.14 -7.76
C PHE A 101 -20.15 22.28 -7.49
N SER A 102 -20.68 23.38 -6.94
CA SER A 102 -19.90 24.51 -6.46
C SER A 102 -20.22 24.75 -4.99
N ILE A 103 -19.32 24.33 -4.09
CA ILE A 103 -19.47 24.53 -2.65
C ILE A 103 -18.84 25.87 -2.29
N ALA A 104 -19.67 26.82 -1.87
CA ALA A 104 -19.23 28.17 -1.59
C ALA A 104 -18.33 28.23 -0.33
N ALA A 105 -17.32 29.10 -0.37
CA ALA A 105 -16.53 29.45 0.79
C ALA A 105 -17.42 29.86 1.98
N SER A 106 -17.03 29.46 3.18
CA SER A 106 -17.82 29.72 4.39
C SER A 106 -17.00 30.46 5.45
N ALA A 107 -17.68 31.27 6.26
CA ALA A 107 -17.11 31.88 7.47
C ALA A 107 -17.19 30.95 8.70
N VAL A 108 -17.95 29.86 8.59
CA VAL A 108 -18.13 28.84 9.61
C VAL A 108 -17.82 27.47 9.01
N SER A 109 -17.25 26.57 9.81
CA SER A 109 -16.99 25.21 9.33
C SER A 109 -18.31 24.50 9.01
N ARG A 110 -18.38 23.91 7.81
CA ARG A 110 -19.54 23.14 7.34
C ARG A 110 -19.09 21.78 6.84
N THR A 111 -19.99 20.82 6.92
CA THR A 111 -19.77 19.47 6.41
C THR A 111 -20.80 19.15 5.34
N ILE A 112 -20.31 18.77 4.16
CA ILE A 112 -21.12 18.35 3.03
C ILE A 112 -20.88 16.85 2.85
N ASN A 113 -21.95 16.06 2.81
CA ASN A 113 -21.86 14.63 2.54
C ASN A 113 -22.47 14.35 1.17
N ILE A 114 -21.76 13.63 0.32
CA ILE A 114 -22.28 13.14 -0.96
C ILE A 114 -22.03 11.64 -1.01
N SER A 115 -23.10 10.88 -1.23
CA SER A 115 -23.01 9.42 -1.20
C SER A 115 -23.83 8.74 -2.29
N GLY A 116 -23.29 7.68 -2.89
CA GLY A 116 -24.07 6.79 -3.77
C GLY A 116 -24.50 7.45 -5.09
N VAL A 117 -23.69 8.33 -5.66
CA VAL A 117 -23.96 9.02 -6.93
C VAL A 117 -22.80 8.86 -7.92
N ALA A 118 -23.09 8.95 -9.21
CA ALA A 118 -22.09 9.15 -10.26
C ALA A 118 -22.09 10.62 -10.71
N LEU A 119 -20.90 11.22 -10.79
CA LEU A 119 -20.66 12.59 -11.25
C LEU A 119 -19.79 12.52 -12.51
N GLN A 120 -20.35 12.93 -13.66
CA GLN A 120 -19.68 12.68 -14.93
C GLN A 120 -19.76 13.82 -15.95
N GLY A 121 -18.82 13.80 -16.90
CA GLY A 121 -18.89 14.59 -18.13
C GLY A 121 -18.75 16.10 -17.95
N ALA A 122 -18.39 16.57 -16.76
CA ALA A 122 -18.19 17.99 -16.51
C ALA A 122 -16.90 18.47 -17.17
N SER A 123 -16.94 19.62 -17.86
CA SER A 123 -15.79 20.10 -18.62
C SER A 123 -15.63 21.64 -18.63
N PRO A 124 -15.46 22.32 -17.48
CA PRO A 124 -15.21 23.76 -17.46
C PRO A 124 -13.82 24.09 -18.03
N SER A 125 -13.76 25.00 -19.01
CA SER A 125 -12.50 25.36 -19.69
C SER A 125 -11.60 26.33 -18.92
N THR A 126 -12.13 27.01 -17.89
CA THR A 126 -11.40 28.05 -17.14
C THR A 126 -11.51 27.91 -15.62
N ASP A 127 -12.14 26.85 -15.13
CA ASP A 127 -12.34 26.63 -13.70
C ASP A 127 -11.61 25.38 -13.23
N ALA A 128 -11.41 25.30 -11.91
CA ALA A 128 -10.85 24.14 -11.19
C ALA A 128 -11.97 23.26 -10.63
N GLY A 129 -11.72 21.96 -10.52
CA GLY A 129 -12.69 20.99 -9.98
C GLY A 129 -13.90 20.83 -10.89
N ALA A 130 -13.78 20.06 -11.97
CA ALA A 130 -14.88 19.94 -12.93
C ALA A 130 -16.14 19.30 -12.33
N ALA A 131 -16.01 18.22 -11.56
CA ALA A 131 -17.15 17.67 -10.84
C ALA A 131 -17.47 18.50 -9.60
N ILE A 132 -16.48 18.77 -8.75
CA ILE A 132 -16.70 19.46 -7.47
C ILE A 132 -15.60 20.48 -7.21
N PHE A 133 -16.03 21.69 -6.88
CA PHE A 133 -15.17 22.68 -6.24
C PHE A 133 -15.56 22.86 -4.77
N VAL A 134 -14.56 22.83 -3.88
CA VAL A 134 -14.71 23.02 -2.44
C VAL A 134 -14.01 24.30 -2.00
N GLY A 135 -14.79 25.33 -1.65
CA GLY A 135 -14.24 26.56 -1.09
C GLY A 135 -13.79 26.40 0.37
N ILE A 136 -12.96 27.34 0.84
CA ILE A 136 -12.37 27.37 2.19
C ILE A 136 -13.37 27.13 3.34
N ASN A 137 -12.86 26.56 4.45
CA ASN A 137 -13.60 26.20 5.68
C ASN A 137 -14.72 25.16 5.50
N ASN A 138 -14.70 24.38 4.42
CA ASN A 138 -15.66 23.30 4.23
C ASN A 138 -14.97 21.94 4.34
N THR A 139 -15.72 20.95 4.84
CA THR A 139 -15.35 19.53 4.78
C THR A 139 -16.28 18.83 3.80
N LEU A 140 -15.71 18.14 2.82
CA LEU A 140 -16.43 17.29 1.87
C LEU A 140 -16.18 15.82 2.20
N ASN A 141 -17.25 15.07 2.42
CA ASN A 141 -17.23 13.62 2.56
C ASN A 141 -17.85 12.98 1.32
N LEU A 142 -17.06 12.21 0.59
CA LEU A 142 -17.50 11.38 -0.54
C LEU A 142 -17.54 9.92 -0.09
N SER A 143 -18.66 9.24 -0.31
CA SER A 143 -18.78 7.80 0.00
C SER A 143 -19.53 7.02 -1.06
N ASN A 144 -18.96 5.91 -1.54
CA ASN A 144 -19.61 5.07 -2.57
C ASN A 144 -19.98 5.87 -3.84
N CYS A 145 -19.13 6.83 -4.23
CA CYS A 145 -19.34 7.69 -5.38
C CYS A 145 -18.45 7.28 -6.55
N LEU A 146 -18.95 7.51 -7.77
CA LEU A 146 -18.16 7.43 -8.99
C LEU A 146 -17.98 8.85 -9.54
N LEU A 147 -16.74 9.24 -9.83
CA LEU A 147 -16.40 10.48 -10.50
C LEU A 147 -15.66 10.12 -11.77
N GLU A 148 -16.32 10.25 -12.92
CA GLU A 148 -15.78 9.76 -14.19
C GLU A 148 -15.86 10.74 -15.34
N ASP A 149 -14.87 10.70 -16.24
CA ASP A 149 -14.83 11.50 -17.46
C ASP A 149 -15.02 13.01 -17.22
N ASN A 150 -14.47 13.53 -16.12
CA ASN A 150 -14.49 14.95 -15.81
C ASN A 150 -13.17 15.62 -16.21
N THR A 151 -13.25 16.76 -16.88
CA THR A 151 -12.07 17.45 -17.42
C THR A 151 -12.03 18.91 -16.97
N SER A 152 -11.06 19.28 -16.15
CA SER A 152 -10.91 20.66 -15.68
C SER A 152 -9.88 21.41 -16.52
N GLY A 153 -10.21 22.64 -16.92
CA GLY A 153 -9.28 23.54 -17.61
C GLY A 153 -8.17 24.12 -16.72
N LEU A 154 -8.34 23.99 -15.39
CA LEU A 154 -7.38 24.28 -14.33
C LEU A 154 -7.11 23.01 -13.49
N ASP A 155 -6.62 23.16 -12.27
CA ASP A 155 -6.29 22.05 -11.37
C ASP A 155 -7.51 21.23 -10.91
N GLY A 156 -7.27 19.96 -10.56
CA GLY A 156 -8.29 19.06 -10.01
C GLY A 156 -9.30 18.62 -11.06
N GLY A 157 -8.95 17.63 -11.88
CA GLY A 157 -9.79 17.21 -13.01
C GLY A 157 -11.21 16.80 -12.61
N ALA A 158 -11.38 16.17 -11.44
CA ALA A 158 -12.69 15.96 -10.83
C ALA A 158 -12.95 16.91 -9.66
N VAL A 159 -12.03 16.95 -8.69
CA VAL A 159 -12.22 17.68 -7.43
C VAL A 159 -11.09 18.66 -7.20
N TYR A 160 -11.47 19.90 -6.91
CA TYR A 160 -10.55 20.89 -6.35
C TYR A 160 -10.99 21.26 -4.94
N ALA A 161 -10.09 21.12 -3.97
CA ALA A 161 -10.29 21.50 -2.59
C ALA A 161 -9.28 22.58 -2.18
N ASP A 162 -9.81 23.76 -1.85
CA ASP A 162 -9.05 24.95 -1.47
C ASP A 162 -8.37 24.77 -0.10
N SER A 163 -7.55 25.75 0.29
CA SER A 163 -6.95 25.87 1.62
C SER A 163 -7.97 25.77 2.76
N ASP A 164 -7.52 25.29 3.92
CA ASP A 164 -8.35 25.12 5.13
C ASP A 164 -9.63 24.27 4.89
N THR A 165 -9.56 23.31 3.96
CA THR A 165 -10.63 22.32 3.72
C THR A 165 -10.25 20.94 4.29
N GLY A 166 -11.27 20.10 4.45
CA GLY A 166 -11.10 18.66 4.68
C GLY A 166 -11.75 17.88 3.56
N LEU A 167 -11.02 16.95 2.94
CA LEU A 167 -11.56 16.05 1.92
C LEU A 167 -11.42 14.61 2.40
N ASN A 168 -12.56 13.96 2.65
CA ASN A 168 -12.63 12.56 3.04
C ASN A 168 -13.27 11.75 1.90
N VAL A 169 -12.56 10.73 1.41
CA VAL A 169 -12.96 9.92 0.26
C VAL A 169 -12.95 8.45 0.69
N ASP A 170 -14.11 7.81 0.65
CA ASP A 170 -14.31 6.48 1.18
C ASP A 170 -15.06 5.59 0.18
N HIS A 171 -14.49 4.44 -0.20
CA HIS A 171 -15.12 3.50 -1.16
C HIS A 171 -15.55 4.17 -2.47
N CYS A 172 -14.75 5.11 -2.99
CA CYS A 172 -15.08 5.85 -4.21
C CYS A 172 -14.24 5.37 -5.40
N GLU A 173 -14.64 5.81 -6.59
CA GLU A 173 -13.91 5.58 -7.82
C GLU A 173 -13.73 6.89 -8.60
N PHE A 174 -12.49 7.18 -9.00
CA PHE A 174 -12.12 8.31 -9.86
C PHE A 174 -11.55 7.75 -11.16
N ARG A 175 -12.31 7.86 -12.26
CA ARG A 175 -11.97 7.25 -13.55
C ARG A 175 -11.84 8.27 -14.66
N ASN A 176 -10.78 8.20 -15.46
CA ASN A 176 -10.61 9.04 -16.65
C ASN A 176 -10.80 10.55 -16.41
N ASN A 177 -10.47 11.04 -15.21
CA ASN A 177 -10.54 12.47 -14.95
C ASN A 177 -9.25 13.13 -15.43
N ALA A 178 -9.36 14.33 -15.97
CA ALA A 178 -8.25 15.03 -16.57
C ALA A 178 -8.13 16.48 -16.10
N ALA A 179 -6.91 16.91 -15.78
CA ALA A 179 -6.56 18.33 -15.63
C ALA A 179 -5.73 18.74 -16.85
N ILE A 180 -6.19 19.74 -17.60
CA ILE A 180 -5.58 20.11 -18.89
C ILE A 180 -4.84 21.46 -18.83
N ASN A 181 -4.11 21.82 -19.89
CA ASN A 181 -3.35 23.07 -20.01
C ASN A 181 -2.20 23.24 -19.00
N GLY A 182 -1.53 22.13 -18.64
CA GLY A 182 -0.36 22.17 -17.74
C GLY A 182 -0.69 22.34 -16.26
N THR A 183 -1.89 21.94 -15.87
CA THR A 183 -2.37 22.00 -14.48
C THR A 183 -2.17 20.66 -13.77
N ASN A 184 -2.53 20.57 -12.50
CA ASN A 184 -2.14 19.49 -11.61
C ASN A 184 -3.34 18.75 -11.04
N GLY A 185 -3.12 17.51 -10.61
CA GLY A 185 -4.14 16.69 -9.95
C GLY A 185 -5.21 16.24 -10.94
N GLY A 186 -4.88 15.26 -11.79
CA GLY A 186 -5.80 14.81 -12.85
C GLY A 186 -7.15 14.31 -12.32
N ALA A 187 -7.21 13.82 -11.08
CA ALA A 187 -8.47 13.60 -10.36
C ALA A 187 -8.70 14.65 -9.27
N ILE A 188 -7.75 14.79 -8.35
CA ILE A 188 -7.91 15.59 -7.13
C ILE A 188 -6.73 16.54 -6.96
N TYR A 189 -7.07 17.79 -6.70
CA TYR A 189 -6.16 18.79 -6.14
C TYR A 189 -6.65 19.18 -4.75
N SER A 190 -5.80 19.09 -3.72
CA SER A 190 -6.20 19.39 -2.34
C SER A 190 -5.15 20.14 -1.55
N GLU A 191 -5.42 21.41 -1.22
CA GLU A 191 -4.58 22.26 -0.35
C GLU A 191 -4.80 22.01 1.15
N GLY A 192 -5.87 21.32 1.52
CA GLY A 192 -6.23 20.99 2.90
C GLY A 192 -5.85 19.57 3.33
N ARG A 193 -6.51 19.09 4.40
CA ARG A 193 -6.36 17.72 4.86
C ARG A 193 -7.09 16.77 3.91
N LEU A 194 -6.39 15.72 3.46
CA LEU A 194 -6.93 14.68 2.62
C LEU A 194 -6.87 13.32 3.33
N PHE A 195 -8.01 12.64 3.39
CA PHE A 195 -8.11 11.27 3.85
C PHE A 195 -8.77 10.41 2.76
N ILE A 196 -8.09 9.35 2.35
CA ILE A 196 -8.55 8.41 1.33
C ILE A 196 -8.55 6.99 1.89
N TYR A 197 -9.66 6.29 1.73
CA TYR A 197 -9.83 4.91 2.17
C TYR A 197 -10.56 4.08 1.11
N ASP A 198 -10.04 2.88 0.83
CA ASP A 198 -10.62 1.87 -0.08
C ASP A 198 -11.12 2.45 -1.42
N THR A 199 -10.30 3.30 -2.04
CA THR A 199 -10.68 4.07 -3.23
C THR A 199 -9.85 3.68 -4.43
N LEU A 200 -10.48 3.68 -5.62
CA LEU A 200 -9.82 3.45 -6.90
C LEU A 200 -9.59 4.76 -7.65
N PHE A 201 -8.35 5.04 -8.02
CA PHE A 201 -7.97 6.07 -8.99
C PHE A 201 -7.46 5.38 -10.26
N ALA A 202 -8.27 5.37 -11.32
CA ALA A 202 -7.93 4.70 -12.57
C ALA A 202 -7.89 5.65 -13.76
N PHE A 203 -6.83 5.59 -14.55
CA PHE A 203 -6.71 6.31 -15.83
C PHE A 203 -6.85 7.84 -15.72
N ASN A 204 -6.58 8.42 -14.56
CA ASN A 204 -6.61 9.88 -14.42
C ASN A 204 -5.33 10.48 -14.99
N SER A 205 -5.44 11.66 -15.59
CA SER A 205 -4.34 12.27 -16.34
C SER A 205 -4.18 13.76 -16.09
N THR A 206 -2.95 14.23 -16.19
CA THR A 206 -2.72 15.64 -16.56
C THR A 206 -2.40 15.67 -18.05
N GLU A 207 -3.23 16.29 -18.88
CA GLU A 207 -3.00 16.36 -20.33
C GLU A 207 -2.48 17.75 -20.72
N ASP A 208 -1.17 17.89 -20.91
CA ASP A 208 -0.50 18.86 -21.79
C ASP A 208 1.05 18.71 -21.73
N THR A 209 1.71 19.12 -22.80
CA THR A 209 3.17 19.33 -22.94
C THR A 209 3.84 20.26 -21.91
N LEU A 210 3.08 20.80 -20.93
CA LEU A 210 3.50 21.81 -19.96
C LEU A 210 3.86 21.24 -18.57
N LEU A 211 4.14 19.93 -18.46
CA LEU A 211 4.64 19.27 -17.24
C LEU A 211 3.64 19.20 -16.07
N GLY A 212 2.36 18.94 -16.35
CA GLY A 212 1.34 18.73 -15.29
C GLY A 212 1.75 17.62 -14.31
N LYS A 213 1.45 17.80 -13.02
CA LYS A 213 1.92 16.91 -11.94
C LYS A 213 0.77 16.18 -11.27
N GLY A 214 1.03 14.95 -10.81
CA GLY A 214 0.04 14.19 -10.05
C GLY A 214 -1.12 13.74 -10.93
N GLY A 215 -0.93 12.67 -11.72
CA GLY A 215 -1.95 12.20 -12.67
C GLY A 215 -3.27 11.84 -12.00
N ALA A 216 -3.23 11.37 -10.74
CA ALA A 216 -4.41 11.27 -9.90
C ALA A 216 -4.49 12.43 -8.90
N LEU A 217 -3.44 12.62 -8.10
CA LEU A 217 -3.45 13.47 -6.92
C LEU A 217 -2.31 14.48 -6.93
N TYR A 218 -2.64 15.72 -6.63
CA TYR A 218 -1.65 16.75 -6.36
C TYR A 218 -1.90 17.40 -4.99
N LEU A 219 -0.85 17.41 -4.17
CA LEU A 219 -0.83 17.90 -2.79
C LEU A 219 0.20 19.02 -2.64
N PRO A 220 -0.21 20.29 -2.81
CA PRO A 220 0.66 21.46 -2.69
C PRO A 220 1.11 21.74 -1.24
N ASN A 221 1.76 22.89 -1.07
CA ASN A 221 2.14 23.38 0.23
C ASN A 221 0.94 23.77 1.11
N GLY A 222 0.82 23.12 2.26
CA GLY A 222 -0.32 23.26 3.18
C GLY A 222 -1.12 21.97 3.35
N SER A 223 -0.93 21.02 2.44
CA SER A 223 -1.64 19.74 2.43
C SER A 223 -1.06 18.74 3.43
N GLU A 224 -1.94 17.93 4.00
CA GLU A 224 -1.62 16.72 4.79
C GLU A 224 -2.41 15.56 4.18
N GLY A 225 -1.76 14.42 3.94
CA GLY A 225 -2.36 13.31 3.20
C GLY A 225 -2.26 11.99 3.94
N GLU A 226 -3.39 11.31 4.07
CA GLU A 226 -3.48 9.94 4.59
C GLU A 226 -4.23 9.06 3.58
N ILE A 227 -3.59 7.98 3.13
CA ILE A 227 -4.12 7.09 2.08
C ILE A 227 -3.99 5.64 2.54
N TYR A 228 -5.13 4.94 2.61
CA TYR A 228 -5.20 3.56 3.07
C TYR A 228 -5.97 2.69 2.09
N ASN A 229 -5.56 1.43 1.95
CA ASN A 229 -6.33 0.39 1.26
C ASN A 229 -6.70 0.72 -0.19
N SER A 230 -5.97 1.63 -0.85
CA SER A 230 -6.40 2.24 -2.11
C SER A 230 -5.58 1.78 -3.30
N THR A 231 -6.14 1.92 -4.50
CA THR A 231 -5.50 1.52 -5.75
C THR A 231 -5.35 2.68 -6.72
N PHE A 232 -4.13 2.91 -7.20
CA PHE A 232 -3.78 3.85 -8.25
C PHE A 232 -3.35 3.07 -9.49
N LEU A 233 -4.25 2.99 -10.47
CA LEU A 233 -4.08 2.18 -11.67
C LEU A 233 -3.96 3.07 -12.91
N SER A 234 -2.86 2.95 -13.64
CA SER A 234 -2.69 3.57 -14.96
C SER A 234 -2.92 5.09 -14.98
N ASN A 235 -2.60 5.79 -13.88
CA ASN A 235 -2.64 7.25 -13.86
C ASN A 235 -1.39 7.80 -14.55
N THR A 236 -1.55 8.92 -15.26
CA THR A 236 -0.48 9.49 -16.08
C THR A 236 -0.28 10.97 -15.77
N ALA A 237 0.94 11.36 -15.40
CA ALA A 237 1.34 12.75 -15.32
C ALA A 237 2.26 13.09 -16.48
N ASP A 238 2.07 14.25 -17.09
CA ASP A 238 2.97 14.71 -18.15
C ASP A 238 4.32 15.15 -17.58
N GLY A 239 4.34 15.68 -16.35
CA GLY A 239 5.52 16.01 -15.57
C GLY A 239 5.96 14.85 -14.69
N ALA A 240 5.71 14.99 -13.38
CA ALA A 240 6.20 14.11 -12.31
C ALA A 240 5.05 13.55 -11.46
N GLY A 241 5.29 12.40 -10.82
CA GLY A 241 4.30 11.77 -9.95
C GLY A 241 3.13 11.24 -10.75
N GLY A 242 3.33 10.16 -11.53
CA GLY A 242 2.30 9.66 -12.44
C GLY A 242 0.96 9.38 -11.77
N ALA A 243 0.97 8.99 -10.49
CA ALA A 243 -0.21 9.00 -9.63
C ALA A 243 -0.22 10.21 -8.70
N ILE A 244 0.79 10.38 -7.85
CA ILE A 244 0.79 11.34 -6.74
C ILE A 244 2.00 12.27 -6.82
N TYR A 245 1.74 13.57 -6.63
CA TYR A 245 2.78 14.56 -6.38
C TYR A 245 2.55 15.24 -5.02
N PHE A 246 3.58 15.28 -4.17
CA PHE A 246 3.51 15.85 -2.83
C PHE A 246 4.65 16.83 -2.55
N GLU A 247 4.30 18.07 -2.20
CA GLU A 247 5.26 19.15 -1.93
C GLU A 247 4.91 20.02 -0.71
N SER A 248 4.32 19.43 0.34
CA SER A 248 3.97 20.17 1.55
C SER A 248 5.10 20.31 2.56
N VAL A 249 5.41 21.53 2.99
CA VAL A 249 6.40 21.76 4.05
C VAL A 249 5.78 21.56 5.42
N GLY A 250 6.41 20.74 6.27
CA GLY A 250 6.02 20.57 7.67
C GLY A 250 4.79 19.68 7.89
N HIS A 251 4.32 19.02 6.83
CA HIS A 251 3.24 18.05 6.85
C HIS A 251 3.74 16.73 6.28
N ASP A 252 2.99 15.66 6.52
CA ASP A 252 3.35 14.30 6.15
C ASP A 252 2.38 13.75 5.11
N LEU A 253 2.89 12.84 4.28
CA LEU A 253 2.08 11.95 3.44
C LEU A 253 2.27 10.53 3.94
N THR A 254 1.19 9.92 4.41
CA THR A 254 1.15 8.51 4.81
C THR A 254 0.39 7.70 3.77
N ILE A 255 1.01 6.62 3.30
CA ILE A 255 0.43 5.65 2.37
C ILE A 255 0.62 4.27 2.97
N ASP A 256 -0.49 3.59 3.22
CA ASP A 256 -0.45 2.26 3.82
C ASP A 256 -1.38 1.29 3.09
N ASN A 257 -0.96 0.04 3.02
CA ASN A 257 -1.75 -1.06 2.50
C ASN A 257 -2.37 -0.78 1.11
N SER A 258 -1.61 -0.14 0.22
CA SER A 258 -2.12 0.38 -1.06
C SER A 258 -1.42 -0.26 -2.26
N THR A 259 -1.91 0.01 -3.48
CA THR A 259 -1.31 -0.49 -4.73
C THR A 259 -1.19 0.61 -5.77
N PHE A 260 -0.01 0.72 -6.38
CA PHE A 260 0.31 1.59 -7.51
C PHE A 260 0.72 0.70 -8.67
N ASP A 261 -0.14 0.59 -9.68
CA ASP A 261 0.09 -0.27 -10.83
C ASP A 261 0.04 0.51 -12.14
N HIS A 262 1.06 0.34 -12.98
CA HIS A 262 1.16 0.95 -14.31
C HIS A 262 1.03 2.48 -14.35
N ASN A 263 1.44 3.20 -13.30
CA ASN A 263 1.41 4.67 -13.32
C ASN A 263 2.64 5.22 -14.07
N ILE A 264 2.44 6.32 -14.79
CA ILE A 264 3.42 6.84 -15.74
C ILE A 264 3.69 8.33 -15.50
N ALA A 265 4.97 8.69 -15.37
CA ALA A 265 5.45 10.07 -15.48
C ALA A 265 6.16 10.23 -16.84
N ASN A 266 5.62 11.07 -17.73
CA ASN A 266 6.08 11.14 -19.11
C ASN A 266 7.41 11.88 -19.28
N GLN A 267 7.67 12.92 -18.50
CA GLN A 267 8.82 13.80 -18.73
C GLN A 267 9.76 13.97 -17.53
N LEU A 268 9.34 13.61 -16.32
CA LEU A 268 10.15 13.78 -15.10
C LEU A 268 10.11 12.50 -14.24
N ARG A 269 10.40 12.66 -12.94
CA ARG A 269 10.68 11.59 -11.98
C ARG A 269 9.44 11.07 -11.26
N GLY A 270 9.54 9.87 -10.70
CA GLY A 270 8.51 9.28 -9.84
C GLY A 270 7.32 8.79 -10.64
N GLY A 271 7.46 7.64 -11.31
CA GLY A 271 6.41 7.11 -12.19
C GLY A 271 5.08 6.87 -11.46
N ALA A 272 5.11 6.55 -10.16
CA ALA A 272 3.93 6.57 -9.30
C ALA A 272 3.92 7.80 -8.38
N ILE A 273 4.95 7.98 -7.56
CA ILE A 273 5.00 9.00 -6.50
C ILE A 273 6.21 9.89 -6.69
N HIS A 274 5.96 11.20 -6.67
CA HIS A 274 7.01 12.21 -6.52
C HIS A 274 6.85 12.96 -5.20
N HIS A 275 7.85 12.83 -4.32
CA HIS A 275 7.91 13.45 -3.01
C HIS A 275 9.03 14.49 -2.96
N GLU A 276 8.64 15.76 -2.84
CA GLU A 276 9.59 16.89 -2.87
C GLU A 276 9.79 17.56 -1.49
N ARG A 277 8.74 17.55 -0.65
CA ARG A 277 8.72 18.25 0.65
C ARG A 277 7.92 17.46 1.67
N GLY A 278 8.13 17.77 2.96
CA GLY A 278 7.47 17.05 4.05
C GLY A 278 8.11 15.68 4.30
N ASN A 279 7.54 14.88 5.19
CA ASN A 279 7.98 13.49 5.35
C ASN A 279 7.06 12.55 4.55
N LEU A 280 7.64 11.47 4.06
CA LEU A 280 6.90 10.40 3.39
C LEU A 280 6.97 9.13 4.25
N LEU A 281 5.82 8.52 4.52
CA LEU A 281 5.71 7.20 5.13
C LEU A 281 4.95 6.28 4.17
N VAL A 282 5.61 5.21 3.71
CA VAL A 282 5.00 4.19 2.86
C VAL A 282 5.17 2.83 3.50
N THR A 283 4.06 2.17 3.82
CA THR A 283 4.06 0.85 4.47
C THR A 283 3.16 -0.12 3.73
N PHE A 284 3.53 -1.40 3.71
CA PHE A 284 2.72 -2.48 3.14
C PHE A 284 2.16 -2.14 1.75
N THR A 285 2.95 -1.50 0.88
CA THR A 285 2.45 -0.97 -0.40
C THR A 285 3.11 -1.66 -1.57
N ASN A 286 2.32 -1.92 -2.61
CA ASN A 286 2.77 -2.59 -3.82
C ASN A 286 2.94 -1.58 -4.96
N PHE A 287 4.13 -1.55 -5.56
CA PHE A 287 4.48 -0.77 -6.74
C PHE A 287 4.79 -1.72 -7.90
N PHE A 288 3.86 -1.81 -8.84
CA PHE A 288 3.95 -2.68 -9.99
C PHE A 288 4.01 -1.90 -11.30
N ASN A 289 4.99 -2.22 -12.15
CA ASN A 289 5.06 -1.74 -13.52
C ASN A 289 4.94 -0.21 -13.69
N ASN A 290 5.34 0.57 -12.68
CA ASN A 290 5.33 2.02 -12.78
C ASN A 290 6.53 2.48 -13.59
N HIS A 291 6.36 3.58 -14.34
CA HIS A 291 7.36 4.00 -15.31
C HIS A 291 7.64 5.51 -15.30
N ALA A 292 8.92 5.87 -15.22
CA ALA A 292 9.41 7.22 -15.47
C ALA A 292 10.10 7.27 -16.85
N LEU A 293 9.43 7.87 -17.83
CA LEU A 293 9.81 7.82 -19.26
C LEU A 293 11.05 8.67 -19.62
N ALA A 294 11.49 9.58 -18.76
CA ALA A 294 12.55 10.52 -19.12
C ALA A 294 13.61 10.74 -18.04
N ASP A 295 13.40 10.25 -16.82
CA ASP A 295 14.26 10.55 -15.67
C ASP A 295 14.22 9.38 -14.67
N ALA A 296 14.48 9.67 -13.40
CA ALA A 296 14.69 8.71 -12.33
C ALA A 296 13.44 8.27 -11.54
N GLY A 297 13.58 7.19 -10.77
CA GLY A 297 12.59 6.75 -9.78
C GLY A 297 11.35 6.17 -10.46
N GLY A 298 11.50 4.99 -11.07
CA GLY A 298 10.45 4.40 -11.91
C GLY A 298 9.11 4.23 -11.19
N ALA A 299 9.12 3.96 -9.89
CA ALA A 299 7.95 4.07 -9.03
C ALA A 299 8.01 5.33 -8.15
N VAL A 300 9.08 5.52 -7.40
CA VAL A 300 9.13 6.51 -6.32
C VAL A 300 10.37 7.38 -6.45
N GLN A 301 10.18 8.69 -6.29
CA GLN A 301 11.23 9.69 -6.10
C GLN A 301 11.06 10.35 -4.74
N THR A 302 12.12 10.38 -3.93
CA THR A 302 12.14 11.06 -2.62
C THR A 302 13.27 12.08 -2.54
N THR A 303 13.01 13.28 -2.02
CA THR A 303 14.06 14.32 -1.80
C THR A 303 14.15 14.81 -0.35
N ARG A 304 13.30 14.26 0.52
CA ARG A 304 13.17 14.59 1.94
C ARG A 304 13.05 13.30 2.76
N PRO A 305 13.04 13.38 4.11
CA PRO A 305 12.96 12.18 4.93
C PRO A 305 11.82 11.27 4.50
N ALA A 306 12.17 10.03 4.17
CA ALA A 306 11.24 9.00 3.76
C ALA A 306 11.47 7.72 4.55
N ILE A 307 10.38 7.08 4.95
CA ILE A 307 10.35 5.74 5.53
C ILE A 307 9.56 4.87 4.57
N ILE A 308 10.19 3.82 4.06
CA ILE A 308 9.57 2.83 3.18
C ILE A 308 9.79 1.46 3.82
N ASP A 309 8.71 0.83 4.28
CA ASP A 309 8.78 -0.44 4.99
C ASP A 309 7.80 -1.47 4.44
N SER A 310 8.22 -2.73 4.39
CA SER A 310 7.34 -3.84 4.01
C SER A 310 6.69 -3.65 2.64
N CYS A 311 7.40 -3.11 1.66
CA CYS A 311 6.88 -2.78 0.32
C CYS A 311 7.38 -3.74 -0.77
N LEU A 312 6.59 -3.85 -1.85
CA LEU A 312 6.96 -4.60 -3.05
C LEU A 312 7.20 -3.64 -4.22
N PHE A 313 8.36 -3.70 -4.85
CA PHE A 313 8.69 -2.99 -6.08
C PHE A 313 8.98 -4.02 -7.17
N VAL A 314 8.00 -4.27 -8.05
CA VAL A 314 8.13 -5.30 -9.09
C VAL A 314 7.91 -4.71 -10.48
N GLY A 315 8.89 -4.93 -11.37
CA GLY A 315 8.76 -4.55 -12.78
C GLY A 315 8.72 -3.05 -13.04
N ASN A 316 9.10 -2.21 -12.06
CA ASN A 316 9.14 -0.77 -12.26
C ASN A 316 10.34 -0.39 -13.13
N SER A 317 10.23 0.71 -13.87
CA SER A 317 11.30 1.12 -14.76
C SER A 317 11.50 2.63 -14.87
N ALA A 318 12.74 3.04 -15.05
CA ALA A 318 13.15 4.42 -15.28
C ALA A 318 14.12 4.47 -16.47
N ASN A 319 14.06 5.53 -17.29
CA ASN A 319 14.97 5.69 -18.43
C ASN A 319 16.32 6.33 -18.06
N ASP A 320 16.52 6.73 -16.80
CA ASP A 320 17.84 7.13 -16.27
C ASP A 320 18.24 6.27 -15.07
N THR A 321 17.95 6.69 -13.83
CA THR A 321 18.45 6.02 -12.61
C THR A 321 17.32 5.53 -11.69
N GLY A 322 17.61 4.56 -10.83
CA GLY A 322 16.67 4.08 -9.82
C GLY A 322 15.42 3.48 -10.44
N GLY A 323 15.57 2.31 -11.08
CA GLY A 323 14.48 1.67 -11.84
C GLY A 323 13.19 1.51 -11.06
N ALA A 324 13.26 1.39 -9.73
CA ALA A 324 12.11 1.50 -8.83
C ALA A 324 12.13 2.77 -7.98
N LEU A 325 13.22 3.03 -7.28
CA LEU A 325 13.32 4.08 -6.26
C LEU A 325 14.56 4.92 -6.52
N HIS A 326 14.40 6.23 -6.57
CA HIS A 326 15.50 7.17 -6.56
C HIS A 326 15.42 8.04 -5.31
N ASN A 327 16.50 8.02 -4.54
CA ASN A 327 16.60 8.70 -3.26
C ASN A 327 17.58 9.88 -3.30
N ASP A 328 17.07 11.08 -3.07
CA ASP A 328 17.79 12.35 -2.95
C ASP A 328 17.51 13.03 -1.58
N GLY A 329 17.15 12.24 -0.57
CA GLY A 329 16.91 12.68 0.81
C GLY A 329 17.24 11.59 1.84
N PRO A 330 17.12 11.85 3.16
CA PRO A 330 17.29 10.79 4.14
C PRO A 330 16.29 9.66 3.92
N LEU A 331 16.77 8.43 3.77
CA LEU A 331 15.90 7.26 3.54
C LEU A 331 16.11 6.21 4.62
N ASN A 332 15.02 5.73 5.20
CA ASN A 332 15.00 4.44 5.89
C ASN A 332 14.15 3.47 5.07
N LEU A 333 14.80 2.44 4.53
CA LEU A 333 14.20 1.43 3.68
C LEU A 333 14.35 0.08 4.35
N SER A 334 13.23 -0.56 4.70
CA SER A 334 13.24 -1.82 5.43
C SER A 334 12.27 -2.87 4.90
N ASN A 335 12.60 -4.14 5.13
CA ASN A 335 11.70 -5.30 4.95
C ASN A 335 11.04 -5.38 3.56
N SER A 336 11.70 -4.88 2.52
CA SER A 336 11.10 -4.67 1.19
C SER A 336 11.74 -5.53 0.11
N LEU A 337 10.96 -5.87 -0.92
CA LEU A 337 11.40 -6.65 -2.09
C LEU A 337 11.47 -5.76 -3.33
N PHE A 338 12.60 -5.80 -4.03
CA PHE A 338 12.82 -5.21 -5.34
C PHE A 338 13.09 -6.31 -6.35
N ASP A 339 12.11 -6.62 -7.19
CA ASP A 339 12.19 -7.68 -8.19
C ASP A 339 12.04 -7.12 -9.61
N SER A 340 12.98 -7.46 -10.48
CA SER A 340 12.86 -7.24 -11.92
C SER A 340 12.64 -5.77 -12.30
N ASN A 341 13.19 -4.83 -11.53
CA ASN A 341 13.14 -3.41 -11.86
C ASN A 341 14.26 -3.03 -12.84
N VAL A 342 14.03 -2.02 -13.67
CA VAL A 342 14.91 -1.69 -14.80
C VAL A 342 15.27 -0.20 -14.82
N ALA A 343 16.56 0.10 -14.80
CA ALA A 343 17.09 1.40 -15.20
C ALA A 343 17.57 1.30 -16.66
N ASP A 344 16.73 1.71 -17.62
CA ASP A 344 17.02 1.71 -19.06
C ASP A 344 17.81 2.96 -19.49
N GLY A 345 18.91 3.22 -18.77
CA GLY A 345 19.88 4.18 -19.26
C GLY A 345 20.89 4.74 -18.29
N ALA A 346 20.91 4.29 -17.04
CA ALA A 346 22.00 4.60 -16.11
C ALA A 346 22.02 3.63 -14.93
N ASN A 347 21.97 4.17 -13.72
CA ASN A 347 22.49 3.55 -12.52
C ASN A 347 21.37 3.03 -11.62
N GLY A 348 21.64 1.98 -10.86
CA GLY A 348 20.72 1.48 -9.83
C GLY A 348 19.50 0.85 -10.47
N GLY A 349 19.64 -0.40 -10.95
CA GLY A 349 18.54 -1.10 -11.63
C GLY A 349 17.26 -1.17 -10.78
N ALA A 350 17.39 -1.21 -9.45
CA ALA A 350 16.29 -0.97 -8.52
C ALA A 350 16.38 0.39 -7.83
N LEU A 351 17.52 0.68 -7.19
CA LEU A 351 17.64 1.78 -6.25
C LEU A 351 18.88 2.62 -6.52
N THR A 352 18.70 3.94 -6.51
CA THR A 352 19.79 4.92 -6.49
C THR A 352 19.75 5.71 -5.19
N ILE A 353 20.91 5.88 -4.55
CA ILE A 353 21.10 6.56 -3.26
C ILE A 353 22.05 7.74 -3.45
N ASP A 354 21.49 8.93 -3.63
CA ASP A 354 22.22 10.20 -3.78
C ASP A 354 22.31 10.98 -2.46
N PHE A 355 21.66 10.47 -1.41
CA PHE A 355 21.70 11.03 -0.05
C PHE A 355 21.66 9.89 0.98
N PRO A 356 22.22 10.07 2.19
CA PRO A 356 22.27 9.04 3.24
C PRO A 356 21.03 8.18 3.39
N ALA A 357 21.25 6.86 3.34
CA ALA A 357 20.20 5.87 3.49
C ALA A 357 20.60 4.75 4.45
N GLU A 358 19.59 4.23 5.14
CA GLU A 358 19.65 3.00 5.92
C GLU A 358 18.77 1.96 5.20
N VAL A 359 19.39 0.91 4.66
CA VAL A 359 18.72 -0.15 3.90
C VAL A 359 18.86 -1.46 4.67
N GLN A 360 17.74 -2.05 5.09
CA GLN A 360 17.75 -3.17 6.02
C GLN A 360 16.74 -4.26 5.64
N ASN A 361 17.11 -5.53 5.82
CA ASN A 361 16.21 -6.66 5.61
C ASN A 361 15.56 -6.70 4.22
N CYS A 362 16.23 -6.15 3.20
CA CYS A 362 15.69 -6.03 1.85
C CYS A 362 16.20 -7.16 0.94
N THR A 363 15.39 -7.50 -0.06
CA THR A 363 15.80 -8.40 -1.13
C THR A 363 15.79 -7.68 -2.46
N PHE A 364 16.93 -7.67 -3.14
CA PHE A 364 17.08 -7.16 -4.49
C PHE A 364 17.36 -8.32 -5.43
N VAL A 365 16.41 -8.64 -6.31
CA VAL A 365 16.49 -9.78 -7.21
C VAL A 365 16.21 -9.38 -8.65
N SER A 366 17.03 -9.89 -9.57
CA SER A 366 16.79 -9.77 -11.01
C SER A 366 16.62 -8.34 -11.54
N ASN A 367 17.15 -7.35 -10.83
CA ASN A 367 17.12 -5.95 -11.27
C ASN A 367 18.18 -5.69 -12.34
N LEU A 368 17.91 -4.75 -13.24
CA LEU A 368 18.67 -4.53 -14.46
C LEU A 368 19.09 -3.07 -14.59
N ALA A 369 20.40 -2.80 -14.66
CA ALA A 369 20.95 -1.50 -15.05
C ALA A 369 21.53 -1.61 -16.46
N LEU A 370 20.92 -0.92 -17.42
CA LEU A 370 21.27 -0.99 -18.85
C LEU A 370 22.00 0.28 -19.31
N VAL A 371 22.77 0.17 -20.40
CA VAL A 371 23.44 1.30 -21.04
C VAL A 371 22.40 2.26 -21.64
N SER A 372 22.62 3.55 -21.43
CA SER A 372 21.79 4.60 -22.03
C SER A 372 21.75 4.50 -23.55
N THR A 373 20.55 4.36 -24.09
CA THR A 373 20.31 4.54 -25.54
C THR A 373 20.27 6.03 -25.92
N THR A 374 20.12 6.93 -24.95
CA THR A 374 19.94 8.38 -25.15
C THR A 374 21.20 9.20 -24.79
N VAL A 375 22.05 8.71 -23.87
CA VAL A 375 23.29 9.37 -23.42
C VAL A 375 24.52 8.47 -23.64
N PRO A 376 25.26 8.63 -24.76
CA PRO A 376 26.41 7.79 -25.06
C PRO A 376 27.49 7.82 -23.95
N GLY A 377 27.91 6.65 -23.48
CA GLY A 377 28.99 6.49 -22.50
C GLY A 377 28.55 6.36 -21.04
N ARG A 378 27.26 6.46 -20.72
CA ARG A 378 26.70 6.00 -19.44
C ARG A 378 26.49 4.49 -19.50
N GLY A 379 27.40 3.74 -18.89
CA GLY A 379 27.24 2.30 -18.67
C GLY A 379 26.30 2.05 -17.49
N GLY A 380 25.42 1.05 -17.59
CA GLY A 380 24.51 0.74 -16.50
C GLY A 380 25.27 0.23 -15.27
N ARG A 381 25.26 0.95 -14.15
CA ARG A 381 26.06 0.62 -12.95
C ARG A 381 25.17 0.26 -11.78
N GLY A 382 25.58 -0.68 -10.94
CA GLY A 382 24.79 -1.07 -9.77
C GLY A 382 23.50 -1.76 -10.20
N GLY A 383 23.60 -2.99 -10.68
CA GLY A 383 22.45 -3.71 -11.24
C GLY A 383 21.27 -3.82 -10.25
N ALA A 384 21.54 -3.89 -8.95
CA ALA A 384 20.54 -3.62 -7.92
C ALA A 384 20.61 -2.17 -7.41
N VAL A 385 21.72 -1.81 -6.76
CA VAL A 385 21.84 -0.56 -6.01
C VAL A 385 23.06 0.22 -6.49
N TYR A 386 22.83 1.51 -6.69
CA TYR A 386 23.86 2.50 -6.90
C TYR A 386 23.89 3.47 -5.73
N VAL A 387 25.07 3.71 -5.17
CA VAL A 387 25.27 4.74 -4.15
C VAL A 387 26.15 5.82 -4.77
N ASP A 388 25.70 7.08 -4.78
CA ASP A 388 26.40 8.27 -5.30
C ASP A 388 26.90 9.23 -4.21
N ASN A 389 26.16 9.41 -3.10
CA ASN A 389 26.62 10.31 -2.03
C ASN A 389 26.11 9.99 -0.61
N GLY A 390 26.99 10.25 0.36
CA GLY A 390 26.74 10.30 1.81
C GLY A 390 26.84 8.97 2.56
N PRO A 391 27.03 9.01 3.90
CA PRO A 391 27.14 7.81 4.71
C PRO A 391 25.85 6.98 4.60
N SER A 392 25.99 5.78 4.06
CA SER A 392 24.88 4.85 3.89
C SER A 392 25.21 3.52 4.55
N THR A 393 24.18 2.85 5.04
CA THR A 393 24.29 1.59 5.77
C THR A 393 23.39 0.56 5.12
N LEU A 394 23.97 -0.56 4.68
CA LEU A 394 23.27 -1.67 4.06
C LEU A 394 23.43 -2.90 4.96
N VAL A 395 22.32 -3.43 5.48
CA VAL A 395 22.33 -4.44 6.53
C VAL A 395 21.35 -5.58 6.25
N ASN A 396 21.72 -6.82 6.63
CA ASN A 396 20.81 -7.98 6.63
C ASN A 396 20.04 -8.17 5.31
N SER A 397 20.66 -7.88 4.16
CA SER A 397 19.96 -7.82 2.88
C SER A 397 20.56 -8.79 1.87
N THR A 398 19.69 -9.30 0.99
CA THR A 398 20.05 -10.27 -0.06
C THR A 398 20.05 -9.60 -1.42
N PHE A 399 21.16 -9.70 -2.16
CA PHE A 399 21.33 -9.20 -3.53
C PHE A 399 21.60 -10.39 -4.44
N PHE A 400 20.59 -10.82 -5.19
CA PHE A 400 20.65 -12.07 -5.95
C PHE A 400 20.31 -11.91 -7.43
N GLY A 401 21.19 -12.33 -8.33
CA GLY A 401 20.85 -12.43 -9.75
C GLY A 401 20.59 -11.10 -10.45
N ASN A 402 21.15 -9.99 -9.95
CA ASN A 402 21.02 -8.67 -10.56
C ASN A 402 22.06 -8.48 -11.67
N PHE A 403 21.77 -7.60 -12.62
CA PHE A 403 22.53 -7.45 -13.85
C PHE A 403 22.86 -5.97 -14.15
N ALA A 404 24.11 -5.71 -14.51
CA ALA A 404 24.60 -4.41 -14.96
C ALA A 404 25.31 -4.54 -16.30
N GLU A 405 24.92 -3.78 -17.34
CA GLU A 405 25.71 -3.71 -18.59
C GLU A 405 27.05 -2.96 -18.40
N GLY A 406 27.18 -2.20 -17.32
CA GLY A 406 28.43 -1.59 -16.85
C GLY A 406 29.03 -2.37 -15.70
N ASN A 407 29.26 -1.72 -14.56
CA ASN A 407 30.01 -2.28 -13.44
C ASN A 407 29.11 -2.53 -12.22
N GLY A 408 29.50 -3.48 -11.36
CA GLY A 408 28.79 -3.74 -10.10
C GLY A 408 27.41 -4.34 -10.37
N GLY A 409 27.35 -5.61 -10.76
CA GLY A 409 26.09 -6.29 -11.05
C GLY A 409 25.12 -6.29 -9.86
N GLY A 410 25.64 -6.40 -8.63
CA GLY A 410 24.88 -6.18 -7.40
C GLY A 410 24.92 -4.72 -6.97
N LEU A 411 26.07 -4.29 -6.46
CA LEU A 411 26.29 -3.01 -5.83
C LEU A 411 27.37 -2.20 -6.55
N TYR A 412 27.14 -0.90 -6.68
CA TYR A 412 28.13 0.06 -7.13
C TYR A 412 28.21 1.24 -6.15
N PHE A 413 29.43 1.66 -5.83
CA PHE A 413 29.73 2.79 -4.95
C PHE A 413 30.58 3.83 -5.70
N GLU A 414 30.07 5.07 -5.83
CA GLU A 414 30.71 6.22 -6.51
C GLU A 414 31.15 7.38 -5.55
N THR A 415 31.09 7.22 -4.23
CA THR A 415 30.76 8.33 -3.31
C THR A 415 31.86 8.86 -2.37
N GLY A 416 32.53 9.96 -2.73
CA GLY A 416 33.09 10.96 -1.79
C GLY A 416 33.99 10.49 -0.61
N THR A 417 34.21 11.36 0.38
CA THR A 417 35.12 11.11 1.54
C THR A 417 34.44 10.43 2.74
N GLU A 418 33.22 9.94 2.58
CA GLU A 418 32.38 9.42 3.67
C GLU A 418 32.35 7.89 3.66
N VAL A 419 32.04 7.29 4.82
CA VAL A 419 32.12 5.83 5.02
C VAL A 419 30.78 5.16 4.72
N VAL A 420 30.79 4.15 3.86
CA VAL A 420 29.65 3.25 3.65
C VAL A 420 29.84 2.00 4.51
N THR A 421 28.80 1.60 5.26
CA THR A 421 28.83 0.39 6.08
C THR A 421 27.97 -0.70 5.44
N VAL A 422 28.56 -1.88 5.31
CA VAL A 422 27.93 -3.07 4.74
C VAL A 422 28.05 -4.19 5.76
N ASN A 423 26.92 -4.69 6.26
CA ASN A 423 26.89 -5.68 7.32
C ASN A 423 25.90 -6.81 7.04
N ASN A 424 26.28 -8.06 7.30
CA ASN A 424 25.36 -9.20 7.15
C ASN A 424 24.66 -9.26 5.78
N LEU A 425 25.36 -8.97 4.68
CA LEU A 425 24.79 -9.07 3.33
C LEU A 425 25.09 -10.41 2.68
N THR A 426 24.16 -10.92 1.87
CA THR A 426 24.42 -12.01 0.92
C THR A 426 24.35 -11.47 -0.50
N ILE A 427 25.51 -11.32 -1.15
CA ILE A 427 25.63 -10.79 -2.51
C ILE A 427 26.05 -11.94 -3.43
N ALA A 428 25.09 -12.50 -4.17
CA ALA A 428 25.31 -13.72 -4.93
C ALA A 428 24.72 -13.75 -6.33
N SER A 429 25.40 -14.46 -7.23
CA SER A 429 24.91 -14.70 -8.61
C SER A 429 24.62 -13.43 -9.43
N ASN A 430 25.18 -12.29 -9.06
CA ASN A 430 25.03 -11.05 -9.80
C ASN A 430 26.01 -11.00 -10.98
N THR A 431 25.65 -10.29 -12.05
CA THR A 431 26.39 -10.25 -13.31
C THR A 431 26.68 -8.82 -13.75
N ALA A 432 27.90 -8.55 -14.21
CA ALA A 432 28.28 -7.28 -14.82
C ALA A 432 28.89 -7.50 -16.22
N GLU A 433 28.52 -6.73 -17.24
CA GLU A 433 29.24 -6.79 -18.52
C GLU A 433 30.57 -6.01 -18.50
N GLY A 434 30.76 -5.13 -17.53
CA GLY A 434 31.99 -4.40 -17.26
C GLY A 434 32.87 -5.14 -16.25
N SER A 435 32.93 -4.62 -15.03
CA SER A 435 33.76 -5.13 -13.95
C SER A 435 32.95 -5.38 -12.68
N ALA A 436 33.32 -6.47 -11.99
CA ALA A 436 32.74 -6.94 -10.74
C ALA A 436 31.24 -7.25 -10.80
N GLY A 437 30.91 -8.54 -10.83
CA GLY A 437 29.53 -8.99 -10.76
C GLY A 437 28.87 -8.62 -9.43
N GLY A 438 29.60 -8.69 -8.31
CA GLY A 438 29.05 -8.44 -6.97
C GLY A 438 29.13 -6.98 -6.57
N ILE A 439 30.32 -6.53 -6.14
CA ILE A 439 30.57 -5.16 -5.67
C ILE A 439 31.62 -4.46 -6.53
N TYR A 440 31.30 -3.27 -7.03
CA TYR A 440 32.27 -2.35 -7.61
C TYR A 440 32.44 -1.10 -6.73
N ASN A 441 33.67 -0.85 -6.26
CA ASN A 441 34.06 0.40 -5.61
C ASN A 441 34.98 1.21 -6.52
N ASP A 442 34.54 2.39 -6.97
CA ASP A 442 35.29 3.24 -7.91
C ASP A 442 36.43 4.03 -7.25
N GLY A 443 36.51 3.99 -5.93
CA GLY A 443 37.73 4.24 -5.19
C GLY A 443 37.93 5.65 -4.63
N SER A 444 36.89 6.47 -4.67
CA SER A 444 36.78 7.63 -3.77
C SER A 444 36.53 7.21 -2.32
N ASP A 445 36.00 6.01 -2.09
CA ASP A 445 35.23 5.69 -0.89
C ASP A 445 35.99 4.81 0.10
N GLU A 446 35.60 4.93 1.37
CA GLU A 446 35.87 3.93 2.39
C GLU A 446 34.62 3.07 2.62
N ILE A 447 34.72 1.80 2.25
CA ILE A 447 33.67 0.80 2.50
C ILE A 447 34.11 -0.09 3.66
N ASN A 448 33.32 -0.12 4.72
CA ASN A 448 33.48 -1.02 5.85
C ASN A 448 32.55 -2.23 5.68
N LEU A 449 33.15 -3.39 5.48
CA LEU A 449 32.47 -4.66 5.31
C LEU A 449 32.52 -5.47 6.62
N ALA A 450 31.39 -6.03 7.03
CA ALA A 450 31.25 -6.89 8.18
C ALA A 450 30.32 -8.08 7.89
N ASN A 451 30.65 -9.26 8.42
CA ASN A 451 29.80 -10.46 8.44
C ASN A 451 29.13 -10.79 7.09
N THR A 452 29.79 -10.57 5.97
CA THR A 452 29.16 -10.54 4.63
C THR A 452 29.69 -11.64 3.72
N ILE A 453 28.79 -12.19 2.89
CA ILE A 453 29.09 -13.16 1.84
C ILE A 453 29.03 -12.49 0.47
N ILE A 454 30.08 -12.66 -0.33
CA ILE A 454 30.15 -12.25 -1.74
C ILE A 454 30.59 -13.47 -2.57
N ALA A 455 29.67 -14.05 -3.35
CA ALA A 455 29.96 -15.33 -4.02
C ALA A 455 29.19 -15.57 -5.31
N GLY A 456 29.82 -16.29 -6.24
CA GLY A 456 29.21 -16.70 -7.50
C GLY A 456 28.83 -15.54 -8.42
N ASN A 457 29.42 -14.35 -8.21
CA ASN A 457 29.17 -13.21 -9.07
C ASN A 457 30.18 -13.17 -10.21
N ILE A 458 29.74 -12.74 -11.39
CA ILE A 458 30.52 -12.85 -12.62
C ILE A 458 30.59 -11.54 -13.41
N ASP A 459 31.67 -11.35 -14.15
CA ASP A 459 31.81 -10.33 -15.18
C ASP A 459 32.31 -10.90 -16.53
N VAL A 460 32.52 -10.06 -17.55
CA VAL A 460 32.98 -10.51 -18.89
C VAL A 460 34.36 -11.14 -18.91
N ASN A 461 35.18 -10.89 -17.90
CA ASN A 461 36.54 -11.40 -17.80
C ASN A 461 36.66 -12.63 -16.87
N GLY A 462 35.61 -13.01 -16.14
CA GLY A 462 35.57 -14.18 -15.26
C GLY A 462 34.69 -13.96 -14.01
N ASP A 463 35.08 -14.53 -12.86
CA ASP A 463 34.29 -14.47 -11.62
C ASP A 463 34.78 -13.38 -10.61
N PRO A 464 34.99 -12.07 -10.92
CA PRO A 464 35.29 -11.13 -9.85
C PRO A 464 34.03 -10.83 -9.05
N ASP A 465 33.98 -11.42 -7.86
CA ASP A 465 33.01 -11.11 -6.82
C ASP A 465 33.04 -9.61 -6.46
N CYS A 466 34.23 -9.00 -6.53
CA CYS A 466 34.40 -7.58 -6.29
C CYS A 466 35.57 -6.97 -7.05
N PHE A 467 35.49 -5.64 -7.24
CA PHE A 467 36.57 -4.79 -7.72
C PHE A 467 36.66 -3.55 -6.83
N ASN A 468 37.88 -3.17 -6.46
CA ASN A 468 38.13 -2.02 -5.62
C ASN A 468 39.34 -1.20 -6.10
N SER A 469 39.10 0.07 -6.46
CA SER A 469 40.16 1.05 -6.74
C SER A 469 40.45 2.02 -5.58
N GLY A 470 39.74 1.93 -4.45
CA GLY A 470 39.95 2.77 -3.26
C GLY A 470 40.11 1.97 -1.97
N SER A 471 39.38 2.34 -0.91
CA SER A 471 39.51 1.72 0.40
C SER A 471 38.34 0.77 0.70
N MET A 472 38.65 -0.52 0.80
CA MET A 472 37.70 -1.55 1.24
C MET A 472 38.29 -2.26 2.46
N ASN A 473 37.64 -2.06 3.61
CA ASN A 473 38.09 -2.51 4.91
C ASN A 473 37.16 -3.61 5.41
N ALA A 474 37.68 -4.81 5.67
CA ALA A 474 36.92 -5.79 6.44
C ALA A 474 37.14 -5.52 7.93
N ILE A 475 36.09 -5.04 8.58
CA ILE A 475 36.09 -4.74 10.02
C ILE A 475 35.59 -5.93 10.85
N ALA A 476 35.02 -6.94 10.18
CA ALA A 476 34.64 -8.23 10.73
C ALA A 476 34.81 -9.33 9.64
N PRO A 477 34.68 -10.63 9.98
CA PRO A 477 34.78 -11.73 9.02
C PRO A 477 33.98 -11.56 7.73
N LEU A 478 34.62 -11.86 6.59
CA LEU A 478 33.98 -11.94 5.28
C LEU A 478 34.25 -13.28 4.62
N LEU A 479 33.32 -13.72 3.77
CA LEU A 479 33.53 -14.82 2.84
C LEU A 479 33.41 -14.30 1.40
N ILE A 480 34.52 -14.35 0.67
CA ILE A 480 34.61 -13.92 -0.73
C ILE A 480 35.09 -15.13 -1.54
N GLN A 481 34.24 -15.65 -2.44
CA GLN A 481 34.47 -16.93 -3.10
C GLN A 481 35.64 -16.88 -4.11
N ASN A 482 35.90 -15.73 -4.74
CA ASN A 482 37.00 -15.62 -5.68
C ASN A 482 37.85 -14.35 -5.49
N GLN A 483 39.13 -14.54 -5.18
CA GLN A 483 40.12 -13.47 -5.18
C GLN A 483 41.21 -13.68 -6.23
N ASN A 484 40.92 -13.20 -7.44
CA ASN A 484 41.96 -12.71 -8.35
C ASN A 484 42.72 -11.47 -7.79
N ASN A 485 42.52 -11.15 -6.51
CA ASN A 485 43.02 -9.98 -5.78
C ASN A 485 42.41 -8.63 -6.24
N ASP A 486 41.32 -8.67 -7.01
CA ASP A 486 40.63 -7.48 -7.54
C ASP A 486 39.85 -6.71 -6.47
N CYS A 487 39.40 -7.38 -5.41
CA CYS A 487 38.71 -6.74 -4.28
C CYS A 487 39.62 -5.91 -3.37
N ASN A 488 40.94 -6.16 -3.40
CA ASN A 488 41.98 -5.43 -2.65
C ASN A 488 41.56 -5.04 -1.21
N VAL A 489 41.06 -6.00 -0.42
CA VAL A 489 40.57 -5.76 0.95
C VAL A 489 41.75 -5.67 1.91
N ALA A 490 41.86 -4.58 2.69
CA ALA A 490 43.06 -4.22 3.45
C ALA A 490 43.48 -5.25 4.53
N SER A 491 42.54 -6.08 5.01
CA SER A 491 42.75 -7.27 5.86
C SER A 491 41.41 -7.94 6.17
N ASN A 492 41.28 -9.27 6.17
CA ASN A 492 40.06 -10.01 6.58
C ASN A 492 40.32 -10.85 7.85
N PRO A 493 39.63 -10.59 8.98
CA PRO A 493 39.85 -11.33 10.23
C PRO A 493 39.13 -12.70 10.33
N GLY A 494 38.35 -13.13 9.32
CA GLY A 494 37.53 -14.36 9.33
C GLY A 494 37.97 -15.50 8.40
N PRO A 495 37.22 -16.63 8.32
CA PRO A 495 37.63 -17.79 7.53
C PRO A 495 37.56 -17.55 6.01
N VAL A 496 38.69 -17.90 5.37
CA VAL A 496 38.97 -18.24 3.97
C VAL A 496 38.23 -17.46 2.88
N VAL A 497 38.88 -16.36 2.50
CA VAL A 497 39.02 -15.97 1.09
C VAL A 497 39.26 -17.20 0.20
N ASN A 498 38.46 -17.39 -0.86
CA ASN A 498 38.50 -18.50 -1.83
C ASN A 498 37.79 -19.81 -1.43
N ASP A 499 36.91 -19.81 -0.43
CA ASP A 499 36.03 -20.94 -0.15
C ASP A 499 34.62 -20.71 -0.73
N ASP A 500 33.99 -21.79 -1.19
CA ASP A 500 32.59 -21.78 -1.59
C ASP A 500 31.71 -21.67 -0.34
N PRO A 501 30.85 -20.65 -0.20
CA PRO A 501 29.93 -20.53 0.92
C PRO A 501 28.89 -21.66 0.99
N LEU A 502 28.77 -22.50 -0.03
CA LEU A 502 27.76 -23.56 -0.13
C LEU A 502 26.35 -22.99 0.08
N LEU A 503 26.06 -21.90 -0.61
CA LEU A 503 24.74 -21.30 -0.68
C LEU A 503 23.76 -22.27 -1.35
N ALA A 504 22.50 -22.25 -0.93
CA ALA A 504 21.43 -22.89 -1.67
C ALA A 504 21.40 -22.38 -3.12
N SER A 505 21.11 -23.27 -4.07
CA SER A 505 21.20 -22.96 -5.50
C SER A 505 20.17 -21.93 -6.01
N ALA A 506 19.23 -21.51 -5.17
CA ALA A 506 18.18 -20.58 -5.55
C ALA A 506 17.75 -19.72 -4.35
N LEU A 507 17.31 -18.51 -4.66
CA LEU A 507 16.54 -17.66 -3.77
C LEU A 507 15.19 -18.33 -3.45
N ALA A 508 14.78 -18.33 -2.18
CA ALA A 508 13.59 -19.06 -1.74
C ALA A 508 12.89 -18.40 -0.54
N PRO A 509 11.59 -18.70 -0.31
CA PRO A 509 10.86 -18.27 0.87
C PRO A 509 11.27 -19.11 2.09
N ASN A 510 12.34 -18.74 2.78
CA ASN A 510 12.89 -19.48 3.92
C ASN A 510 12.31 -19.02 5.28
N GLY A 511 11.07 -18.50 5.27
CA GLY A 511 10.41 -17.86 6.40
C GLY A 511 10.69 -16.35 6.50
N GLY A 512 10.12 -15.71 7.51
CA GLY A 512 10.21 -14.27 7.78
C GLY A 512 8.88 -13.54 7.63
N PRO A 513 8.83 -12.23 7.96
CA PRO A 513 7.60 -11.47 7.88
C PRO A 513 7.08 -11.40 6.44
N GLY A 514 5.76 -11.27 6.32
CA GLY A 514 5.09 -11.00 5.06
C GLY A 514 5.31 -9.58 4.58
N ILE A 515 5.47 -9.41 3.26
CA ILE A 515 5.79 -8.14 2.60
C ILE A 515 4.62 -7.72 1.70
N GLY A 516 4.42 -6.41 1.53
CA GLY A 516 3.44 -5.80 0.65
C GLY A 516 2.05 -5.72 1.28
N ARG A 517 1.09 -5.27 0.46
CA ARG A 517 -0.32 -5.01 0.83
C ARG A 517 -0.93 -6.09 1.71
N ASP A 518 -0.99 -7.31 1.18
CA ASP A 518 -1.67 -8.39 1.88
C ASP A 518 -0.73 -9.13 2.86
N ALA A 519 0.53 -8.67 3.02
CA ALA A 519 1.60 -9.35 3.75
C ALA A 519 1.73 -10.84 3.39
N VAL A 520 1.40 -11.21 2.14
CA VAL A 520 1.47 -12.60 1.66
C VAL A 520 2.79 -12.88 0.95
N SER A 521 3.46 -11.86 0.42
CA SER A 521 4.73 -12.05 -0.26
C SER A 521 5.80 -12.42 0.77
N PRO A 522 6.48 -13.56 0.62
CA PRO A 522 7.43 -14.02 1.62
C PRO A 522 8.71 -13.21 1.60
N THR A 523 9.40 -13.14 2.74
CA THR A 523 10.80 -12.72 2.78
C THR A 523 11.65 -13.73 2.02
N LEU A 524 12.32 -13.29 0.95
CA LEU A 524 13.14 -14.13 0.09
C LEU A 524 14.62 -14.02 0.48
N THR A 525 15.25 -15.15 0.79
CA THR A 525 16.68 -15.22 1.17
C THR A 525 17.38 -16.37 0.47
N VAL A 526 18.71 -16.37 0.50
CA VAL A 526 19.53 -17.52 0.08
C VAL A 526 20.00 -18.24 1.34
N ALA A 527 19.53 -19.46 1.55
CA ALA A 527 19.88 -20.24 2.74
C ALA A 527 21.32 -20.79 2.67
N LEU A 528 21.94 -20.94 3.84
CA LEU A 528 23.17 -21.72 4.00
C LEU A 528 22.86 -23.22 4.06
N THR A 529 23.80 -24.05 3.60
CA THR A 529 23.76 -25.50 3.83
C THR A 529 24.38 -25.86 5.18
N ASP A 530 24.06 -27.05 5.71
CA ASP A 530 24.50 -27.56 7.03
C ASP A 530 26.02 -27.81 7.17
N THR A 531 26.77 -27.65 6.07
CA THR A 531 28.23 -27.80 6.02
C THR A 531 28.91 -26.53 5.50
N SER A 532 28.17 -25.43 5.42
CA SER A 532 28.69 -24.17 4.93
C SER A 532 29.84 -23.66 5.81
N PRO A 533 30.94 -23.16 5.21
CA PRO A 533 32.00 -22.50 5.96
C PRO A 533 31.59 -21.12 6.51
N ALA A 534 30.40 -20.61 6.17
CA ALA A 534 29.85 -19.37 6.71
C ALA A 534 29.11 -19.55 8.06
N LEU A 535 28.99 -20.79 8.55
CA LEU A 535 28.31 -21.11 9.81
C LEU A 535 29.16 -20.74 11.03
N ASP A 536 28.56 -20.03 11.99
CA ASP A 536 29.09 -19.68 13.31
C ASP A 536 30.50 -19.04 13.28
N VAL A 537 30.77 -18.19 12.28
CA VAL A 537 32.09 -17.58 12.06
C VAL A 537 32.11 -16.05 11.98
N GLY A 538 30.96 -15.41 12.17
CA GLY A 538 30.82 -13.96 12.26
C GLY A 538 31.43 -13.36 13.54
N ASP A 539 31.43 -12.04 13.62
CA ASP A 539 31.80 -11.29 14.83
C ASP A 539 30.55 -10.70 15.51
N ASP A 540 30.20 -11.25 16.66
CA ASP A 540 29.00 -10.88 17.43
C ASP A 540 28.99 -9.43 17.90
N ALA A 541 30.16 -8.78 17.99
CA ALA A 541 30.22 -7.36 18.32
C ALA A 541 29.61 -6.48 17.21
N THR A 542 29.51 -7.03 16.00
CA THR A 542 28.97 -6.35 14.82
C THR A 542 27.77 -7.07 14.20
N CYS A 543 27.40 -8.27 14.65
CA CYS A 543 26.19 -8.94 14.17
C CYS A 543 24.92 -8.20 14.63
N GLU A 544 23.93 -8.13 13.73
CA GLU A 544 22.59 -7.71 14.11
C GLU A 544 21.90 -8.71 15.07
N PRO A 545 20.92 -8.28 15.88
CA PRO A 545 20.21 -9.19 16.80
C PRO A 545 19.43 -10.31 16.11
N ALA A 546 19.02 -10.08 14.86
CA ALA A 546 18.30 -11.04 14.03
C ALA A 546 18.84 -11.01 12.59
N ASP A 547 18.58 -12.07 11.83
CA ASP A 547 18.82 -12.12 10.39
C ASP A 547 17.70 -11.42 9.61
N GLN A 548 17.80 -11.43 8.27
CA GLN A 548 16.82 -10.79 7.39
C GLN A 548 15.36 -11.22 7.66
N ARG A 549 15.15 -12.43 8.15
CA ARG A 549 13.83 -13.03 8.39
C ARG A 549 13.29 -12.68 9.77
N GLY A 550 14.06 -11.95 10.59
CA GLY A 550 13.75 -11.77 12.01
C GLY A 550 14.11 -13.00 12.86
N THR A 551 14.86 -13.97 12.33
CA THR A 551 15.36 -15.09 13.14
C THR A 551 16.49 -14.58 14.02
N VAL A 552 16.37 -14.77 15.34
CA VAL A 552 17.39 -14.35 16.30
C VAL A 552 18.72 -15.03 15.96
N ARG A 553 19.79 -14.24 15.83
CA ARG A 553 21.15 -14.78 15.69
C ARG A 553 21.59 -15.31 17.05
N GLN A 554 22.39 -16.40 17.08
CA GLN A 554 22.89 -17.10 18.30
C GLN A 554 22.04 -18.26 18.86
N LEU A 555 21.18 -18.91 18.07
CA LEU A 555 20.36 -20.02 18.59
C LEU A 555 21.14 -21.34 18.74
N GLN A 556 22.28 -21.52 18.06
CA GLN A 556 23.01 -22.81 18.03
C GLN A 556 24.55 -22.74 18.09
N GLY A 557 25.16 -21.55 18.20
CA GLY A 557 26.62 -21.37 18.11
C GLY A 557 27.20 -20.39 19.13
N ALA A 558 28.52 -20.20 19.06
CA ALA A 558 29.23 -19.16 19.83
C ALA A 558 29.25 -17.82 19.09
N HIS A 559 28.94 -17.80 17.78
CA HIS A 559 28.98 -16.64 16.90
C HIS A 559 27.85 -16.67 15.88
N CYS A 560 27.51 -15.54 15.26
CA CYS A 560 26.50 -15.51 14.19
C CYS A 560 27.02 -16.03 12.85
N ASP A 561 26.10 -16.38 11.94
CA ASP A 561 26.45 -16.76 10.58
C ASP A 561 26.76 -15.54 9.69
N LEU A 562 27.64 -15.73 8.71
CA LEU A 562 27.88 -14.71 7.69
C LEU A 562 26.68 -14.58 6.74
N GLY A 563 26.46 -13.37 6.25
CA GLY A 563 25.41 -13.04 5.30
C GLY A 563 24.08 -12.73 5.97
N ALA A 564 23.05 -12.62 5.13
CA ALA A 564 21.71 -12.17 5.52
C ALA A 564 20.86 -13.26 6.19
N TYR A 565 21.38 -14.48 6.30
CA TYR A 565 20.67 -15.68 6.72
C TYR A 565 21.36 -16.33 7.92
N GLU A 566 20.59 -16.67 8.95
CA GLU A 566 21.05 -17.51 10.06
C GLU A 566 20.56 -18.96 9.88
N PHE A 567 21.49 -19.89 9.77
CA PHE A 567 21.22 -21.31 9.76
C PHE A 567 20.72 -21.77 11.13
N GLY A 568 19.60 -22.47 11.09
CA GLY A 568 18.99 -22.98 12.30
C GLY A 568 17.54 -23.40 12.07
N PRO A 569 16.87 -23.80 13.14
CA PRO A 569 15.44 -24.04 13.11
C PRO A 569 14.73 -22.69 13.02
N SER A 570 13.58 -22.70 12.35
CA SER A 570 12.65 -21.58 12.38
C SER A 570 11.31 -22.08 12.91
N ALA A 571 10.54 -21.19 13.50
CA ALA A 571 9.19 -21.47 13.96
C ALA A 571 8.27 -20.39 13.38
N ASP A 572 7.36 -20.81 12.51
CA ASP A 572 6.41 -19.91 11.86
C ASP A 572 4.97 -20.37 12.15
N LEU A 573 4.14 -19.43 12.63
CA LEU A 573 2.74 -19.67 12.97
C LEU A 573 1.85 -19.01 11.92
N SER A 574 0.88 -19.76 11.38
CA SER A 574 -0.03 -19.22 10.37
C SER A 574 -0.86 -18.02 10.85
N ASP A 575 -1.09 -17.90 12.16
CA ASP A 575 -1.87 -16.84 12.77
C ASP A 575 -1.35 -16.54 14.18
N LEU A 576 -1.24 -15.26 14.53
CA LEU A 576 -0.86 -14.78 15.87
C LEU A 576 -2.06 -14.30 16.70
N SER A 577 -3.27 -14.28 16.13
CA SER A 577 -4.50 -13.94 16.82
C SER A 577 -5.71 -14.68 16.25
N LEU A 578 -6.58 -15.20 17.10
CA LEU A 578 -7.83 -15.83 16.71
C LEU A 578 -9.01 -15.21 17.45
N ASP A 579 -10.05 -14.82 16.70
CA ASP A 579 -11.33 -14.40 17.25
C ASP A 579 -12.41 -15.45 16.97
N PHE A 580 -13.04 -15.93 18.02
CA PHE A 580 -14.13 -16.91 17.96
C PHE A 580 -15.51 -16.27 17.87
N GLY A 581 -15.61 -14.94 17.96
CA GLY A 581 -16.87 -14.21 17.92
C GLY A 581 -17.81 -14.59 19.07
N GLU A 582 -19.12 -14.48 18.83
CA GLU A 582 -20.14 -14.87 19.81
C GLU A 582 -20.34 -16.39 19.87
N GLN A 583 -20.21 -16.96 21.07
CA GLN A 583 -20.47 -18.37 21.34
C GLN A 583 -21.42 -18.50 22.53
N ALA A 584 -22.44 -19.34 22.40
CA ALA A 584 -23.38 -19.56 23.50
C ALA A 584 -22.67 -20.20 24.70
N VAL A 585 -22.99 -19.74 25.92
CA VAL A 585 -22.42 -20.28 27.15
C VAL A 585 -22.62 -21.80 27.22
N ASP A 586 -21.58 -22.52 27.66
CA ASP A 586 -21.50 -23.98 27.76
C ASP A 586 -21.63 -24.74 26.42
N THR A 587 -21.39 -24.08 25.28
CA THR A 587 -21.34 -24.71 23.96
C THR A 587 -19.99 -24.53 23.29
N VAL A 588 -19.53 -25.57 22.59
CA VAL A 588 -18.22 -25.59 21.94
C VAL A 588 -18.32 -24.94 20.55
N SER A 589 -17.38 -24.04 20.25
CA SER A 589 -17.25 -23.43 18.92
C SER A 589 -16.79 -24.43 17.85
N THR A 590 -16.90 -24.03 16.58
CA THR A 590 -16.09 -24.64 15.53
C THR A 590 -14.61 -24.46 15.88
N ALA A 591 -13.80 -25.49 15.61
CA ALA A 591 -12.37 -25.41 15.85
C ALA A 591 -11.71 -24.47 14.82
N GLN A 592 -10.81 -23.63 15.30
CA GLN A 592 -9.86 -22.88 14.46
C GLN A 592 -8.50 -23.56 14.55
N ILE A 593 -7.72 -23.51 13.46
CA ILE A 593 -6.44 -24.25 13.35
C ILE A 593 -5.34 -23.25 13.03
N VAL A 594 -4.29 -23.25 13.84
CA VAL A 594 -3.02 -22.59 13.55
C VAL A 594 -2.02 -23.64 13.14
N THR A 595 -1.31 -23.41 12.03
CA THR A 595 -0.24 -24.31 11.58
C THR A 595 1.10 -23.79 12.08
N LEU A 596 1.86 -24.62 12.80
CA LEU A 596 3.27 -24.37 13.11
C LEU A 596 4.14 -25.06 12.07
N THR A 597 4.94 -24.29 11.34
CA THR A 597 5.86 -24.77 10.31
C THR A 597 7.30 -24.50 10.74
N ASN A 598 8.22 -25.42 10.41
CA ASN A 598 9.66 -25.17 10.51
C ASN A 598 10.25 -24.91 9.11
N PRO A 599 10.29 -23.66 8.62
CA PRO A 599 10.92 -23.33 7.34
C PRO A 599 12.46 -23.26 7.41
N GLY A 600 13.05 -23.47 8.59
CA GLY A 600 14.50 -23.49 8.79
C GLY A 600 15.14 -24.76 8.26
N GLN A 601 16.48 -24.80 8.29
CA GLN A 601 17.29 -25.92 7.78
C GLN A 601 17.82 -26.85 8.86
N ALA A 602 17.43 -26.62 10.13
CA ALA A 602 17.69 -27.53 11.24
C ALA A 602 16.39 -27.95 11.95
N PRO A 603 16.37 -29.08 12.68
CA PRO A 603 15.20 -29.51 13.45
C PRO A 603 14.79 -28.50 14.52
N LEU A 604 13.53 -28.09 14.54
CA LEU A 604 12.93 -27.27 15.59
C LEU A 604 12.61 -28.17 16.78
N LEU A 605 13.14 -27.86 17.96
CA LEU A 605 12.74 -28.53 19.21
C LEU A 605 11.59 -27.75 19.82
N ILE A 606 10.55 -28.46 20.24
CA ILE A 606 9.36 -27.87 20.86
C ILE A 606 9.41 -28.22 22.34
N PHE A 607 9.61 -27.21 23.17
CA PHE A 607 9.72 -27.36 24.62
C PHE A 607 8.35 -27.41 25.27
N ASP A 608 7.42 -26.54 24.86
CA ASP A 608 6.06 -26.48 25.38
C ASP A 608 5.08 -25.84 24.38
N ILE A 609 3.82 -26.26 24.43
CA ILE A 609 2.68 -25.57 23.80
C ILE A 609 1.58 -25.51 24.86
N SER A 610 1.41 -24.35 25.49
CA SER A 610 0.55 -24.21 26.66
C SER A 610 -0.39 -23.01 26.59
N LEU A 611 -1.54 -23.15 27.25
CA LEU A 611 -2.57 -22.13 27.31
C LEU A 611 -2.43 -21.33 28.61
N LEU A 612 -2.39 -20.01 28.48
CA LEU A 612 -2.22 -19.04 29.57
C LEU A 612 -3.33 -17.97 29.52
N GLY A 613 -3.50 -17.24 30.61
CA GLY A 613 -4.48 -16.14 30.72
C GLY A 613 -5.57 -16.37 31.76
N THR A 614 -6.30 -15.31 32.10
CA THR A 614 -7.35 -15.34 33.14
C THR A 614 -8.57 -16.17 32.72
N ASP A 615 -8.90 -16.17 31.43
CA ASP A 615 -10.01 -16.94 30.86
C ASP A 615 -9.53 -18.19 30.11
N ALA A 616 -8.31 -18.69 30.37
CA ALA A 616 -7.78 -19.89 29.72
C ALA A 616 -8.70 -21.11 29.88
N GLY A 617 -9.49 -21.19 30.96
CA GLY A 617 -10.46 -22.27 31.16
C GLY A 617 -11.60 -22.29 30.12
N ASP A 618 -11.82 -21.21 29.38
CA ASP A 618 -12.82 -21.10 28.31
C ASP A 618 -12.28 -21.57 26.95
N PHE A 619 -11.00 -21.91 26.83
CA PHE A 619 -10.39 -22.41 25.59
C PHE A 619 -9.77 -23.79 25.78
N THR A 620 -9.78 -24.60 24.72
CA THR A 620 -9.11 -25.89 24.70
C THR A 620 -8.14 -25.95 23.53
N VAL A 621 -6.91 -26.38 23.79
CA VAL A 621 -5.86 -26.56 22.78
C VAL A 621 -5.49 -28.04 22.66
N SER A 622 -5.33 -28.51 21.42
CA SER A 622 -4.76 -29.83 21.09
C SER A 622 -3.84 -29.71 19.88
N HIS A 623 -2.80 -30.53 19.76
CA HIS A 623 -1.86 -30.42 18.64
C HIS A 623 -1.17 -31.76 18.31
N ASN A 624 -0.56 -31.86 17.13
CA ASN A 624 0.20 -33.05 16.68
C ASN A 624 1.71 -32.79 16.51
N CYS A 625 2.24 -31.69 17.05
CA CYS A 625 3.60 -31.21 16.82
C CYS A 625 4.76 -32.07 17.38
N GLY A 626 4.50 -33.01 18.30
CA GLY A 626 5.56 -33.76 18.97
C GLY A 626 6.53 -32.87 19.75
N THR A 627 7.73 -33.37 20.06
CA THR A 627 8.81 -32.61 20.73
C THR A 627 9.87 -32.09 19.76
N SER A 628 9.77 -32.46 18.48
CA SER A 628 10.65 -31.96 17.42
C SER A 628 9.95 -32.00 16.08
N LEU A 629 10.15 -30.94 15.30
CA LEU A 629 9.62 -30.76 13.96
C LEU A 629 10.81 -30.63 12.99
N ALA A 630 10.92 -31.56 12.04
CA ALA A 630 12.00 -31.56 11.05
C ALA A 630 11.99 -30.30 10.17
N ALA A 631 13.12 -29.98 9.54
CA ALA A 631 13.21 -28.92 8.53
C ALA A 631 12.16 -29.15 7.41
N GLY A 632 11.45 -28.09 7.03
CA GLY A 632 10.34 -28.10 6.07
C GLY A 632 9.06 -28.82 6.52
N ALA A 633 9.01 -29.35 7.75
CA ALA A 633 7.81 -30.01 8.27
C ALA A 633 6.85 -29.01 8.94
N ALA A 634 5.57 -29.41 9.02
CA ALA A 634 4.52 -28.63 9.67
C ALA A 634 3.66 -29.51 10.58
N CYS A 635 3.04 -28.88 11.57
CA CYS A 635 2.08 -29.49 12.48
C CYS A 635 0.91 -28.52 12.75
N SER A 636 -0.20 -29.05 13.27
CA SER A 636 -1.42 -28.27 13.53
C SER A 636 -1.67 -28.14 15.02
N ILE A 637 -2.01 -26.92 15.44
CA ILE A 637 -2.52 -26.54 16.74
C ILE A 637 -4.01 -26.24 16.54
N VAL A 638 -4.88 -26.98 17.19
CA VAL A 638 -6.35 -26.91 17.07
C VAL A 638 -6.92 -26.31 18.34
N ILE A 639 -7.65 -25.21 18.20
CA ILE A 639 -8.21 -24.42 19.29
C ILE A 639 -9.74 -24.42 19.20
N GLN A 640 -10.41 -24.61 20.34
CA GLN A 640 -11.86 -24.43 20.47
C GLN A 640 -12.17 -23.51 21.65
N PHE A 641 -13.29 -22.78 21.55
CA PHE A 641 -13.80 -21.87 22.57
C PHE A 641 -15.10 -22.41 23.16
N THR A 642 -15.20 -22.48 24.48
CA THR A 642 -16.38 -22.89 25.26
C THR A 642 -16.54 -21.93 26.45
N PRO A 643 -17.25 -20.81 26.30
CA PRO A 643 -17.39 -19.83 27.38
C PRO A 643 -18.26 -20.40 28.51
N HIS A 644 -17.80 -20.31 29.76
CA HIS A 644 -18.56 -20.69 30.95
C HIS A 644 -19.35 -19.53 31.58
N SER A 645 -19.28 -18.33 30.99
CA SER A 645 -19.99 -17.13 31.42
C SER A 645 -20.13 -16.13 30.28
N GLU A 646 -21.10 -15.21 30.39
CA GLU A 646 -21.30 -14.13 29.43
C GLU A 646 -20.16 -13.11 29.44
N GLY A 647 -19.96 -12.44 28.30
CA GLY A 647 -19.00 -11.35 28.14
C GLY A 647 -17.70 -11.78 27.44
N ASN A 648 -16.79 -10.81 27.29
CA ASN A 648 -15.53 -11.00 26.56
C ASN A 648 -14.57 -11.92 27.32
N LYS A 649 -13.94 -12.84 26.59
CA LYS A 649 -12.97 -13.82 27.07
C LYS A 649 -11.66 -13.63 26.36
N PHE A 650 -10.56 -13.60 27.11
CA PHE A 650 -9.22 -13.45 26.57
C PHE A 650 -8.25 -14.48 27.16
N ALA A 651 -7.48 -15.11 26.29
CA ALA A 651 -6.42 -16.05 26.65
C ALA A 651 -5.28 -15.96 25.63
N GLY A 652 -4.21 -16.70 25.86
CA GLY A 652 -3.14 -16.85 24.87
C GLY A 652 -2.55 -18.25 24.89
N ILE A 653 -2.11 -18.74 23.72
CA ILE A 653 -1.29 -19.95 23.61
C ILE A 653 0.15 -19.53 23.47
N VAL A 654 1.05 -20.06 24.31
CA VAL A 654 2.49 -19.88 24.18
C VAL A 654 3.08 -21.13 23.54
N VAL A 655 3.86 -20.92 22.48
CA VAL A 655 4.68 -21.93 21.81
C VAL A 655 6.13 -21.62 22.18
N ASP A 656 6.71 -22.45 23.05
CA ASP A 656 8.12 -22.35 23.47
C ASP A 656 8.95 -23.36 22.68
N SER A 657 9.94 -22.87 21.93
CA SER A 657 10.72 -23.68 21.00
C SER A 657 12.20 -23.27 21.00
N SER A 658 13.03 -24.09 20.38
CA SER A 658 14.44 -23.78 20.19
C SER A 658 14.71 -22.63 19.22
N ALA A 659 13.71 -22.15 18.48
CA ALA A 659 13.86 -20.99 17.61
C ALA A 659 13.49 -19.69 18.32
N ASN A 660 12.33 -19.66 18.96
CA ASN A 660 11.82 -18.52 19.70
C ASN A 660 10.63 -18.93 20.60
N VAL A 661 10.15 -17.97 21.38
CA VAL A 661 8.88 -18.06 22.11
C VAL A 661 7.85 -17.18 21.39
N GLN A 662 6.75 -17.79 20.93
CA GLN A 662 5.66 -17.10 20.25
C GLN A 662 4.35 -17.21 21.03
N ALA A 663 3.46 -16.23 20.85
CA ALA A 663 2.16 -16.21 21.50
C ALA A 663 1.04 -15.98 20.49
N ILE A 664 0.00 -16.80 20.55
CA ILE A 664 -1.25 -16.65 19.80
C ILE A 664 -2.28 -16.01 20.75
N GLN A 665 -2.76 -14.81 20.43
CA GLN A 665 -3.81 -14.14 21.19
C GLN A 665 -5.18 -14.74 20.87
N LEU A 666 -6.00 -14.99 21.88
CA LEU A 666 -7.34 -15.57 21.71
C LEU A 666 -8.41 -14.63 22.25
N SER A 667 -9.48 -14.41 21.48
CA SER A 667 -10.67 -13.67 21.90
C SER A 667 -11.97 -14.41 21.57
N GLY A 668 -13.01 -14.13 22.35
CA GLY A 668 -14.37 -14.57 22.07
C GLY A 668 -15.37 -13.94 23.04
N VAL A 669 -16.66 -14.05 22.76
CA VAL A 669 -17.73 -13.49 23.61
C VAL A 669 -18.73 -14.58 23.98
N GLY A 670 -18.90 -14.81 25.28
CA GLY A 670 -19.98 -15.66 25.79
C GLY A 670 -21.33 -14.96 25.71
N VAL A 671 -22.34 -15.60 25.10
CA VAL A 671 -23.71 -15.08 25.02
C VAL A 671 -24.74 -16.08 25.57
N THR A 672 -25.90 -15.60 26.01
CA THR A 672 -26.99 -16.49 26.43
C THR A 672 -27.46 -17.37 25.28
N ALA A 673 -27.56 -18.68 25.51
CA ALA A 673 -28.13 -19.61 24.53
C ALA A 673 -29.57 -19.19 24.14
N PRO A 674 -29.93 -19.17 22.85
CA PRO A 674 -31.28 -18.83 22.43
C PRO A 674 -32.28 -19.87 22.98
N PRO A 675 -33.49 -19.45 23.40
CA PRO A 675 -34.47 -20.34 23.99
C PRO A 675 -34.85 -21.45 22.99
N GLN A 676 -34.62 -22.71 23.37
CA GLN A 676 -35.02 -23.87 22.58
C GLN A 676 -36.56 -23.86 22.37
N PRO A 677 -37.06 -24.07 21.13
CA PRO A 677 -38.49 -24.22 20.92
C PRO A 677 -38.98 -25.47 21.65
N SER A 678 -39.94 -25.28 22.57
CA SER A 678 -40.56 -26.38 23.29
C SER A 678 -41.29 -27.32 22.30
N PRO A 679 -41.18 -28.65 22.43
CA PRO A 679 -41.86 -29.58 21.53
C PRO A 679 -43.38 -29.43 21.69
N THR A 680 -44.08 -29.03 20.63
CA THR A 680 -45.54 -28.99 20.58
C THR A 680 -46.11 -30.42 20.51
N PRO A 681 -47.07 -30.80 21.37
CA PRO A 681 -47.74 -32.10 21.26
C PRO A 681 -48.61 -32.16 19.99
N GLY A 682 -48.40 -33.19 19.17
CA GLY A 682 -49.10 -33.40 17.89
C GLY A 682 -50.61 -33.49 18.02
N GLY A 683 -51.31 -32.60 17.31
CA GLY A 683 -52.77 -32.60 17.12
C GLY A 683 -53.17 -33.35 15.86
N ASN A 684 -54.05 -34.34 16.06
CA ASN A 684 -54.56 -35.32 15.11
C ASN A 684 -55.36 -34.66 13.96
N GLY A 685 -55.09 -35.10 12.72
CA GLY A 685 -55.72 -34.58 11.50
C GLY A 685 -57.16 -35.09 11.29
N GLY A 686 -58.05 -34.18 10.92
CA GLY A 686 -59.38 -34.48 10.38
C GLY A 686 -59.61 -33.63 9.14
N GLY A 687 -59.37 -34.20 7.96
CA GLY A 687 -59.64 -33.57 6.66
C GLY A 687 -61.04 -33.91 6.15
N ASN A 688 -61.75 -32.89 5.65
CA ASN A 688 -62.80 -33.04 4.64
C ASN A 688 -62.64 -31.88 3.63
N PRO A 689 -62.71 -32.10 2.30
CA PRO A 689 -62.36 -31.09 1.32
C PRO A 689 -63.58 -30.44 0.61
N SER A 690 -63.25 -29.40 -0.18
CA SER A 690 -63.94 -28.88 -1.38
C SER A 690 -64.66 -27.50 -1.25
N PRO A 691 -64.91 -26.76 -2.36
CA PRO A 691 -63.99 -25.73 -2.89
C PRO A 691 -64.68 -24.42 -3.35
N GLY A 692 -63.89 -23.45 -3.84
CA GLY A 692 -64.34 -22.22 -4.51
C GLY A 692 -64.23 -21.00 -3.59
N ASP A 693 -63.76 -19.82 -3.98
CA ASP A 693 -63.78 -19.16 -5.29
C ASP A 693 -62.70 -18.04 -5.30
N GLY A 694 -62.40 -17.49 -6.47
CA GLY A 694 -61.20 -16.67 -6.74
C GLY A 694 -61.16 -15.23 -6.21
N GLY A 695 -59.97 -14.62 -6.39
CA GLY A 695 -59.70 -13.19 -6.20
C GLY A 695 -58.21 -12.89 -6.00
N VAL A 696 -57.62 -12.11 -6.89
CA VAL A 696 -56.22 -11.62 -6.92
C VAL A 696 -56.27 -10.08 -6.83
N PRO A 697 -55.20 -9.31 -6.51
CA PRO A 697 -54.15 -9.39 -5.49
C PRO A 697 -54.21 -8.19 -4.51
N GLY A 698 -53.49 -8.24 -3.39
CA GLY A 698 -53.39 -7.13 -2.43
C GLY A 698 -52.20 -7.25 -1.47
N ASP A 699 -51.21 -6.41 -1.74
CA ASP A 699 -50.00 -6.06 -1.01
C ASP A 699 -50.13 -5.87 0.52
N LYS A 700 -49.13 -6.36 1.29
CA LYS A 700 -48.31 -5.54 2.22
C LYS A 700 -47.28 -6.36 3.01
N SER A 701 -46.01 -5.99 2.77
CA SER A 701 -45.01 -5.61 3.79
C SER A 701 -44.26 -6.67 4.60
N LEU A 702 -42.96 -6.80 4.24
CA LEU A 702 -41.74 -6.71 5.08
C LEU A 702 -41.60 -7.65 6.30
N THR A 703 -40.58 -8.51 6.28
CA THR A 703 -39.23 -8.27 6.89
C THR A 703 -38.23 -9.39 6.56
N GLY A 704 -36.97 -8.97 6.31
CA GLY A 704 -35.66 -9.65 6.49
C GLY A 704 -35.48 -11.11 6.03
N GLY A 705 -34.55 -11.46 5.14
CA GLY A 705 -33.16 -11.01 5.08
C GLY A 705 -32.26 -12.10 5.68
N GLY A 706 -31.60 -12.88 4.83
CA GLY A 706 -30.72 -13.98 5.21
C GLY A 706 -30.22 -14.76 3.99
N CYS A 707 -29.54 -14.07 3.06
CA CYS A 707 -28.82 -14.72 1.97
C CYS A 707 -27.38 -14.93 2.44
N SER A 708 -27.05 -16.19 2.72
CA SER A 708 -25.66 -16.66 2.89
C SER A 708 -25.03 -16.71 1.50
N LEU A 709 -24.09 -15.79 1.25
CA LEU A 709 -23.16 -15.90 0.14
C LEU A 709 -21.95 -16.69 0.65
N THR A 710 -21.82 -17.92 0.16
CA THR A 710 -20.57 -18.68 0.22
C THR A 710 -19.55 -17.97 -0.65
N ALA A 711 -18.54 -17.37 -0.01
CA ALA A 711 -17.31 -16.96 -0.67
C ALA A 711 -16.56 -18.21 -1.12
N ASP A 712 -16.58 -18.48 -2.42
CA ASP A 712 -15.59 -19.34 -3.05
C ASP A 712 -15.37 -18.89 -4.49
N ALA A 713 -14.45 -17.94 -4.64
CA ALA A 713 -13.82 -17.60 -5.90
C ALA A 713 -12.34 -17.32 -5.62
N LYS A 714 -11.59 -18.38 -5.25
CA LYS A 714 -10.14 -18.40 -5.42
C LYS A 714 -9.82 -18.32 -6.92
N VAL A 715 -9.64 -17.10 -7.41
CA VAL A 715 -8.95 -16.83 -8.67
C VAL A 715 -7.75 -15.96 -8.30
N GLY A 716 -6.58 -16.58 -8.15
CA GLY A 716 -5.35 -15.83 -7.82
C GLY A 716 -4.28 -16.67 -7.16
N VAL A 717 -3.75 -17.70 -7.84
CA VAL A 717 -2.48 -18.32 -7.38
C VAL A 717 -1.59 -18.90 -8.50
N ASP A 718 -1.96 -18.83 -9.79
CA ASP A 718 -1.15 -19.43 -10.87
C ASP A 718 -0.30 -18.43 -11.69
N PHE A 719 -0.29 -17.14 -11.35
CA PHE A 719 0.41 -16.12 -12.15
C PHE A 719 1.87 -15.86 -11.74
N VAL A 720 2.25 -16.10 -10.48
CA VAL A 720 3.60 -15.76 -9.98
C VAL A 720 4.65 -16.81 -10.37
N ALA A 721 4.27 -18.08 -10.50
CA ALA A 721 5.20 -19.15 -10.90
C ALA A 721 5.58 -19.10 -12.40
N PHE A 722 4.76 -18.47 -13.25
CA PHE A 722 5.02 -18.39 -14.68
C PHE A 722 6.04 -17.29 -15.03
N PHE A 723 6.18 -16.26 -14.19
CA PHE A 723 7.16 -15.18 -14.38
C PHE A 723 8.59 -15.57 -13.97
N LEU A 724 8.76 -16.35 -12.90
CA LEU A 724 10.08 -16.86 -12.48
C LEU A 724 10.78 -17.72 -13.55
N MET A 725 10.01 -18.39 -14.42
CA MET A 725 10.55 -19.14 -15.57
C MET A 725 10.70 -18.30 -16.85
N ALA A 726 9.89 -17.26 -17.04
CA ALA A 726 9.93 -16.41 -18.23
C ALA A 726 11.10 -15.41 -18.21
N SER A 727 11.47 -14.88 -17.05
CA SER A 727 12.58 -13.93 -16.88
C SER A 727 13.95 -14.57 -17.15
N MET A 728 14.14 -15.85 -16.79
CA MET A 728 15.34 -16.62 -17.16
C MET A 728 15.43 -16.90 -18.67
N VAL A 729 14.30 -16.96 -19.39
CA VAL A 729 14.27 -17.21 -20.84
C VAL A 729 14.41 -15.92 -21.65
N ALA A 730 13.95 -14.77 -21.14
CA ALA A 730 14.13 -13.46 -21.76
C ALA A 730 15.61 -13.02 -21.79
N GLY A 731 16.34 -13.24 -20.70
CA GLY A 731 17.79 -12.99 -20.64
C GLY A 731 18.58 -13.84 -21.65
N LEU A 732 18.18 -15.09 -21.89
CA LEU A 732 18.83 -15.98 -22.87
C LEU A 732 18.46 -15.66 -24.33
N TRP A 733 17.32 -15.02 -24.60
CA TRP A 733 16.87 -14.69 -25.96
C TRP A 733 17.47 -13.38 -26.48
N MET A 734 17.69 -12.38 -25.61
CA MET A 734 18.37 -11.13 -25.97
C MET A 734 19.86 -11.32 -26.29
N LEU A 735 20.52 -12.31 -25.68
CA LEU A 735 21.92 -12.68 -25.98
C LEU A 735 22.11 -13.30 -27.39
N ARG A 736 21.06 -13.84 -28.02
CA ARG A 736 21.15 -14.43 -29.38
C ARG A 736 20.88 -13.45 -30.52
N SER A 737 20.24 -12.30 -30.27
CA SER A 737 19.89 -11.36 -31.35
C SER A 737 20.94 -10.27 -31.61
N ARG A 738 21.99 -10.13 -30.77
CA ARG A 738 23.04 -9.10 -30.93
C ARG A 738 24.40 -9.59 -31.45
N SER A 739 24.56 -10.87 -31.79
CA SER A 739 25.82 -11.40 -32.35
C SER A 739 25.85 -11.51 -33.88
N HIS A 740 24.81 -11.07 -34.60
CA HIS A 740 24.78 -11.00 -36.07
C HIS A 740 24.21 -9.64 -36.51
N GLY A 741 25.06 -8.62 -36.54
CA GLY A 741 24.82 -7.29 -37.10
C GLY A 741 26.15 -6.63 -37.44
#